data_AF-A0AAJ7SEH3-F1
#
_entry.id   AF-A0AAJ7SEH3-F1
#
_cell.length_a   1.000
_cell.length_b   1.000
_cell.length_c   1.000
_cell.angle_alpha   90.00
_cell.angle_beta   90.00
_cell.angle_gamma   90.00
#
_symmetry.space_group_name_H-M   'P 1'
#
loop_
_entity.id
_entity.type
_entity.pdbx_description
1 polymer ?
#
loop_
_entity_poly.entity_id
_entity_poly.type
_entity_poly.pdbx_seq_one_letter_code
_entity_poly.pdbx_strand_id
1 'polypeptide(L)'
;MRALLIVSVVVASATSRTFHRKHQPLESEEDESSFLSMFQAEQAPIDPCYDDRGTPKRCIPDFVNAAFSRPVVSTSTCGSPPTRHCSTNADKRGELVRTCDICDESNAKFRHPASFLTDLNNPSNLTCWMSEPVNSPSQNVSLTLSLDKKYELTYVSLSFCGPKPDSMALFKSSDFGKTWQPFQYYSSSCRKTYGRPTKAEITNDNEHEALCTDTGSIPTENRIAFSTLEGRPSAYEFDTSPVLQDWVTATDIRVVFNKLVNWNQENSVEDEDEFDSENETVANVPLTQNPDDGQYFYAVSDLAVGGRCKCNGHASKCVHDEDGQAVCECRHNTAGRDCEKCKPFHFDRPWARATASDANPCVECKCNGHARGCRFNMELYKLSGYRSGGVCLKCRHNTAGRYCHHCKEGFYRDHTKPLNHKRVCKPCECHPVGALGRTCNMTTGQCPCKDGVTGLTCNRCAKGYQQSRSPIAPCVKIPQLIEAPLMTADSPANTDTDVEYEDDEEASEEEGDECMDCQRESAHLTFRKFCKRDFATQVTVQSKEAFGDWIRFTVLVQDVFKWGASKVRKGSTDFIWVPQADLRCKCPLIRMKGSYVVVGSNQMHGGQMSMTADRNSVVVDHKESILRRLKKFASRHRRCKN
;
A
#
# COMPACT_ATOMS: atom_id res chain seq x y z
N MET A 1 -40.86 35.82 -12.76
CA MET A 1 -41.67 36.65 -13.70
C MET A 1 -41.70 35.93 -15.05
N ARG A 2 -42.71 36.15 -15.91
CA ARG A 2 -42.81 35.54 -17.25
C ARG A 2 -42.94 36.62 -18.33
N ALA A 3 -42.09 36.57 -19.34
CA ALA A 3 -42.36 37.02 -20.71
C ALA A 3 -41.55 36.06 -21.62
N LEU A 4 -42.11 35.25 -22.54
CA LEU A 4 -42.97 35.50 -23.70
C LEU A 4 -42.26 36.19 -24.88
N LEU A 5 -41.94 35.38 -25.89
CA LEU A 5 -42.03 35.72 -27.32
C LEU A 5 -42.25 34.41 -28.11
N ILE A 6 -42.93 34.48 -29.27
CA ILE A 6 -43.53 33.32 -29.97
C ILE A 6 -43.38 33.47 -31.49
N VAL A 7 -42.84 32.44 -32.16
CA VAL A 7 -42.99 32.10 -33.60
C VAL A 7 -42.80 30.56 -33.68
N SER A 8 -43.73 29.64 -34.01
CA SER A 8 -44.72 29.50 -35.11
C SER A 8 -44.07 29.14 -36.47
N VAL A 9 -44.48 28.14 -37.29
CA VAL A 9 -45.55 27.12 -37.18
C VAL A 9 -45.35 26.02 -38.29
N VAL A 10 -45.63 24.72 -38.01
CA VAL A 10 -46.36 23.71 -38.87
C VAL A 10 -45.90 23.38 -40.33
N VAL A 11 -46.00 22.17 -40.92
CA VAL A 11 -46.20 20.75 -40.46
C VAL A 11 -46.05 19.73 -41.64
N ALA A 12 -45.73 18.45 -41.33
CA ALA A 12 -46.03 17.18 -42.09
C ALA A 12 -45.61 16.99 -43.59
N SER A 13 -45.88 15.87 -44.28
CA SER A 13 -45.56 14.42 -44.05
C SER A 13 -45.92 13.56 -45.29
N ALA A 14 -45.09 12.57 -45.64
CA ALA A 14 -45.41 11.40 -46.50
C ALA A 14 -44.38 10.26 -46.21
N THR A 15 -44.58 8.94 -46.25
CA THR A 15 -45.45 7.97 -46.98
C THR A 15 -45.09 7.83 -48.48
N SER A 16 -44.99 6.63 -49.10
CA SER A 16 -45.21 5.25 -48.64
C SER A 16 -44.48 4.17 -49.49
N ARG A 17 -44.08 3.06 -48.84
CA ARG A 17 -44.11 1.63 -49.27
C ARG A 17 -43.82 1.17 -50.73
N THR A 18 -42.79 0.29 -50.87
CA THR A 18 -42.76 -1.08 -51.53
C THR A 18 -43.18 -1.28 -53.01
N PHE A 19 -42.71 -2.24 -53.84
CA PHE A 19 -41.83 -3.45 -53.73
C PHE A 19 -41.30 -3.87 -55.15
N HIS A 20 -40.63 -5.04 -55.26
CA HIS A 20 -40.48 -5.91 -56.46
C HIS A 20 -39.41 -5.63 -57.57
N ARG A 21 -38.13 -5.77 -57.17
CA ARG A 21 -37.09 -6.63 -57.79
C ARG A 21 -37.46 -7.48 -59.04
N LYS A 22 -36.68 -7.36 -60.12
CA LYS A 22 -36.27 -8.52 -60.98
C LYS A 22 -35.07 -8.24 -61.93
N HIS A 23 -34.38 -9.33 -62.31
CA HIS A 23 -33.31 -9.50 -63.31
C HIS A 23 -31.85 -9.04 -63.01
N GLN A 24 -30.97 -9.89 -63.53
CA GLN A 24 -29.49 -10.00 -63.56
C GLN A 24 -29.21 -10.87 -64.83
N PRO A 25 -27.97 -11.09 -65.33
CA PRO A 25 -26.65 -10.57 -64.94
C PRO A 25 -25.75 -10.06 -66.11
N LEU A 26 -24.59 -9.46 -65.81
CA LEU A 26 -23.23 -9.90 -66.26
C LEU A 26 -22.10 -8.87 -65.92
N GLU A 27 -20.93 -9.43 -65.56
CA GLU A 27 -19.52 -8.96 -65.71
C GLU A 27 -18.96 -7.68 -65.03
N SER A 28 -17.68 -7.81 -64.59
CA SER A 28 -16.73 -6.82 -63.99
C SER A 28 -17.26 -5.93 -62.85
N GLU A 29 -16.88 -6.04 -61.58
CA GLU A 29 -15.55 -6.16 -60.91
C GLU A 29 -14.69 -4.87 -60.88
N GLU A 30 -14.15 -4.61 -59.68
CA GLU A 30 -13.22 -3.54 -59.25
C GLU A 30 -13.80 -2.11 -58.95
N ASP A 31 -13.10 -1.37 -58.08
CA ASP A 31 -13.29 0.04 -57.67
C ASP A 31 -14.53 0.54 -56.85
N GLU A 32 -14.99 -0.22 -55.83
CA GLU A 32 -15.72 0.37 -54.67
C GLU A 32 -15.10 0.05 -53.27
N SER A 33 -13.85 -0.42 -53.21
CA SER A 33 -13.17 -0.68 -51.92
C SER A 33 -12.46 0.55 -51.31
N SER A 34 -12.10 1.54 -52.13
CA SER A 34 -11.20 2.64 -51.74
C SER A 34 -11.83 3.64 -50.76
N PHE A 35 -13.08 4.06 -50.99
CA PHE A 35 -13.68 5.18 -50.26
C PHE A 35 -14.06 4.85 -48.80
N LEU A 36 -14.48 3.60 -48.53
CA LEU A 36 -14.83 3.17 -47.16
C LEU A 36 -13.60 2.93 -46.27
N SER A 37 -12.39 2.83 -46.82
CA SER A 37 -11.17 2.66 -46.03
C SER A 37 -10.75 3.94 -45.27
N MET A 38 -11.27 5.11 -45.61
CA MET A 38 -10.99 6.36 -44.89
C MET A 38 -11.76 6.50 -43.57
N PHE A 39 -12.74 5.63 -43.32
CA PHE A 39 -13.39 5.45 -42.02
C PHE A 39 -13.01 4.10 -41.38
N GLN A 40 -11.73 3.73 -41.44
CA GLN A 40 -11.18 2.84 -40.41
C GLN A 40 -11.50 3.45 -39.05
N ALA A 41 -12.19 2.69 -38.21
CA ALA A 41 -12.61 3.17 -36.90
C ALA A 41 -11.40 3.63 -36.09
N GLU A 42 -11.48 4.81 -35.47
CA GLU A 42 -10.59 5.18 -34.38
C GLU A 42 -10.63 4.07 -33.33
N GLN A 43 -9.56 3.28 -33.27
CA GLN A 43 -9.41 2.27 -32.24
C GLN A 43 -9.42 3.01 -30.90
N ALA A 44 -10.40 2.70 -30.05
CA ALA A 44 -10.56 3.38 -28.77
C ALA A 44 -9.21 3.40 -28.04
N PRO A 45 -8.68 4.59 -27.69
CA PRO A 45 -7.25 4.78 -27.48
C PRO A 45 -6.73 3.82 -26.41
N ILE A 46 -5.83 2.93 -26.83
CA ILE A 46 -5.32 1.82 -26.01
C ILE A 46 -4.69 2.40 -24.76
N ASP A 47 -5.31 2.19 -23.60
CA ASP A 47 -4.85 2.73 -22.33
C ASP A 47 -3.45 2.16 -22.02
N PRO A 48 -2.38 2.97 -22.05
CA PRO A 48 -1.03 2.46 -21.92
C PRO A 48 -0.68 2.03 -20.49
N CYS A 49 -1.63 2.11 -19.55
CA CYS A 49 -1.60 1.42 -18.26
C CYS A 49 -1.96 -0.08 -18.33
N TYR A 50 -2.33 -0.61 -19.51
CA TYR A 50 -2.71 -2.02 -19.68
C TYR A 50 -2.01 -2.65 -20.89
N ASP A 51 -1.73 -3.95 -20.83
CA ASP A 51 -1.32 -4.74 -22.00
C ASP A 51 -2.53 -5.11 -22.88
N ASP A 52 -2.27 -5.73 -24.03
CA ASP A 52 -3.30 -6.11 -25.01
C ASP A 52 -4.25 -7.23 -24.49
N ARG A 53 -3.99 -7.76 -23.29
CA ARG A 53 -4.80 -8.76 -22.58
C ARG A 53 -5.57 -8.15 -21.40
N GLY A 54 -5.41 -6.85 -21.14
CA GLY A 54 -6.00 -6.14 -20.01
C GLY A 54 -5.23 -6.32 -18.69
N THR A 55 -4.00 -6.82 -18.72
CA THR A 55 -3.12 -6.89 -17.54
C THR A 55 -2.56 -5.49 -17.21
N PRO A 56 -2.63 -5.03 -15.95
CA PRO A 56 -1.96 -3.80 -15.51
C PRO A 56 -0.46 -3.78 -15.82
N LYS A 57 0.04 -2.72 -16.45
CA LYS A 57 1.47 -2.44 -16.70
C LYS A 57 1.82 -1.01 -16.28
N ARG A 58 3.05 -0.74 -15.84
CA ARG A 58 3.45 0.61 -15.41
C ARG A 58 3.24 1.62 -16.55
N CYS A 59 2.56 2.71 -16.23
CA CYS A 59 2.36 3.86 -17.12
C CYS A 59 2.81 5.14 -16.41
N ILE A 60 3.52 6.00 -17.13
CA ILE A 60 4.00 7.30 -16.63
C ILE A 60 3.52 8.39 -17.58
N PRO A 61 3.24 9.62 -17.10
CA PRO A 61 2.91 10.72 -17.99
C PRO A 61 4.10 11.16 -18.85
N ASP A 62 3.79 11.81 -19.96
CA ASP A 62 4.76 12.36 -20.89
C ASP A 62 5.75 13.34 -20.23
N PHE A 63 6.89 13.51 -20.89
CA PHE A 63 7.92 14.45 -20.46
C PHE A 63 7.61 15.85 -21.03
N VAL A 64 7.65 16.88 -20.17
CA VAL A 64 7.26 18.25 -20.51
C VAL A 64 8.21 19.27 -19.88
N ASN A 65 8.29 20.47 -20.46
CA ASN A 65 8.73 21.65 -19.72
C ASN A 65 7.59 22.11 -18.81
N ALA A 66 7.66 21.77 -17.52
CA ALA A 66 6.63 22.09 -16.54
C ALA A 66 6.53 23.60 -16.22
N ALA A 67 7.52 24.40 -16.63
CA ALA A 67 7.50 25.85 -16.52
C ALA A 67 6.74 26.55 -17.66
N PHE A 68 6.58 25.91 -18.83
CA PHE A 68 6.05 26.56 -20.02
C PHE A 68 4.65 27.16 -19.80
N SER A 69 4.47 28.42 -20.18
CA SER A 69 3.25 29.22 -19.97
C SER A 69 2.78 29.33 -18.50
N ARG A 70 3.65 29.06 -17.51
CA ARG A 70 3.35 29.29 -16.08
C ARG A 70 3.89 30.65 -15.62
N PRO A 71 3.16 31.38 -14.77
CA PRO A 71 3.63 32.65 -14.23
C PRO A 71 4.81 32.43 -13.27
N VAL A 72 5.86 33.24 -13.41
CA VAL A 72 6.99 33.29 -12.49
C VAL A 72 6.89 34.57 -11.66
N VAL A 73 6.98 34.44 -10.35
CA VAL A 73 7.04 35.57 -9.42
C VAL A 73 8.49 35.98 -9.24
N SER A 74 8.87 37.16 -9.74
CA SER A 74 10.17 37.77 -9.46
C SER A 74 10.09 38.73 -8.27
N THR A 75 11.18 38.86 -7.50
CA THR A 75 11.32 39.90 -6.45
C THR A 75 11.83 41.24 -6.97
N SER A 76 12.22 41.34 -8.24
CA SER A 76 12.69 42.56 -8.89
C SER A 76 12.45 42.45 -10.41
N THR A 77 11.98 43.51 -11.06
CA THR A 77 11.79 43.56 -12.52
C THR A 77 11.87 45.01 -12.97
N CYS A 78 12.65 45.30 -14.00
CA CYS A 78 12.83 46.68 -14.44
C CYS A 78 11.55 47.27 -15.09
N GLY A 79 11.41 48.59 -15.00
CA GLY A 79 10.45 49.36 -15.81
C GLY A 79 9.48 50.25 -15.04
N SER A 80 9.37 50.10 -13.71
CA SER A 80 8.50 50.90 -12.84
C SER A 80 9.25 51.40 -11.58
N PRO A 81 9.91 52.57 -11.61
CA PRO A 81 9.99 53.53 -12.72
C PRO A 81 10.88 53.05 -13.88
N PRO A 82 10.80 53.71 -15.06
CA PRO A 82 11.71 53.42 -16.16
C PRO A 82 13.18 53.56 -15.75
N THR A 83 13.99 52.55 -16.08
CA THR A 83 15.39 52.42 -15.65
C THR A 83 16.31 52.29 -16.84
N ARG A 84 17.52 52.87 -16.75
CA ARG A 84 18.54 52.79 -17.81
C ARG A 84 19.45 51.60 -17.55
N HIS A 85 19.59 50.70 -18.52
CA HIS A 85 20.43 49.51 -18.42
C HIS A 85 21.56 49.61 -19.44
N CYS A 86 22.78 49.22 -19.06
CA CYS A 86 23.94 49.25 -19.95
C CYS A 86 24.62 47.89 -20.04
N SER A 87 24.81 47.36 -21.25
CA SER A 87 25.61 46.16 -21.51
C SER A 87 26.89 46.52 -22.25
N THR A 88 28.04 46.10 -21.73
CA THR A 88 29.34 46.20 -22.41
C THR A 88 29.60 44.89 -23.17
N ASN A 89 29.59 44.95 -24.50
CA ASN A 89 29.85 43.82 -25.38
C ASN A 89 31.11 44.08 -26.20
N ALA A 90 31.91 43.06 -26.47
CA ALA A 90 33.01 43.19 -27.44
C ALA A 90 32.43 43.20 -28.87
N ASP A 91 32.75 44.21 -29.68
CA ASP A 91 32.47 44.19 -31.12
C ASP A 91 33.41 43.18 -31.83
N LYS A 92 33.15 42.91 -33.11
CA LYS A 92 33.92 42.03 -34.01
C LYS A 92 35.42 42.37 -34.12
N ARG A 93 35.87 43.48 -33.53
CA ARG A 93 37.27 43.93 -33.46
C ARG A 93 37.93 43.67 -32.10
N GLY A 94 37.19 43.20 -31.10
CA GLY A 94 37.63 43.06 -29.70
C GLY A 94 37.49 44.32 -28.85
N GLU A 95 37.09 45.46 -29.44
CA GLU A 95 36.83 46.71 -28.72
C GLU A 95 35.55 46.61 -27.88
N LEU A 96 35.60 47.06 -26.62
CA LEU A 96 34.48 47.01 -25.68
C LEU A 96 33.49 48.14 -25.95
N VAL A 97 32.36 47.83 -26.57
CA VAL A 97 31.28 48.77 -26.88
C VAL A 97 30.18 48.68 -25.84
N ARG A 98 29.92 49.80 -25.15
CA ARG A 98 28.85 49.91 -24.14
C ARG A 98 27.57 50.45 -24.77
N THR A 99 26.61 49.56 -24.97
CA THR A 99 25.26 49.91 -25.42
C THR A 99 24.40 50.15 -24.19
N CYS A 100 23.54 51.17 -24.20
CA CYS A 100 22.62 51.47 -23.10
C CYS A 100 21.21 51.72 -23.63
N ASP A 101 20.25 51.01 -23.07
CA ASP A 101 18.82 51.07 -23.39
C ASP A 101 18.01 51.50 -22.15
N ILE A 102 16.73 51.80 -22.35
CA ILE A 102 15.79 52.12 -21.26
C ILE A 102 14.78 50.97 -21.17
N CYS A 103 14.64 50.40 -19.97
CA CYS A 103 13.56 49.49 -19.64
C CYS A 103 12.38 50.28 -19.09
N ASP A 104 11.18 50.06 -19.64
CA ASP A 104 9.93 50.77 -19.34
C ASP A 104 8.77 49.79 -19.41
N GLU A 105 8.09 49.56 -18.27
CA GLU A 105 7.00 48.58 -18.19
C GLU A 105 5.78 49.00 -19.02
N SER A 106 5.57 50.30 -19.20
CA SER A 106 4.44 50.85 -19.95
C SER A 106 4.56 50.63 -21.47
N ASN A 107 5.79 50.42 -21.97
CA ASN A 107 6.05 50.29 -23.40
C ASN A 107 6.26 48.83 -23.81
N ALA A 108 5.38 48.32 -24.67
CA ALA A 108 5.41 46.93 -25.12
C ALA A 108 6.73 46.48 -25.79
N LYS A 109 7.57 47.41 -26.28
CA LYS A 109 8.89 47.12 -26.86
C LYS A 109 10.04 47.12 -25.85
N PHE A 110 9.89 47.82 -24.72
CA PHE A 110 10.97 48.06 -23.74
C PHE A 110 10.68 47.49 -22.34
N ARG A 111 9.55 46.79 -22.18
CA ARG A 111 9.23 46.03 -20.96
C ARG A 111 9.93 44.68 -20.96
N HIS A 112 10.43 44.24 -19.80
CA HIS A 112 11.09 42.95 -19.62
C HIS A 112 10.45 42.10 -18.50
N PRO A 113 9.13 41.80 -18.60
CA PRO A 113 8.37 41.12 -17.54
C PRO A 113 8.79 39.66 -17.33
N ALA A 114 8.59 39.15 -16.12
CA ALA A 114 8.90 37.76 -15.74
C ALA A 114 8.12 36.69 -16.54
N SER A 115 7.09 37.05 -17.32
CA SER A 115 6.44 36.16 -18.28
C SER A 115 7.34 35.74 -19.45
N PHE A 116 8.38 36.52 -19.76
CA PHE A 116 9.40 36.17 -20.76
C PHE A 116 10.35 35.06 -20.30
N LEU A 117 10.22 34.56 -19.06
CA LEU A 117 10.97 33.40 -18.58
C LEU A 117 10.36 32.06 -19.04
N THR A 118 9.11 32.07 -19.50
CA THR A 118 8.31 30.84 -19.71
C THR A 118 7.46 30.88 -20.98
N ASP A 119 7.75 31.80 -21.90
CA ASP A 119 7.08 31.93 -23.19
C ASP A 119 7.65 30.96 -24.25
N LEU A 120 7.38 31.21 -25.53
CA LEU A 120 7.91 30.44 -26.65
C LEU A 120 9.28 30.98 -27.07
N ASN A 121 10.32 30.60 -26.31
CA ASN A 121 11.72 30.93 -26.60
C ASN A 121 12.08 30.63 -28.07
N ASN A 122 12.43 31.68 -28.82
CA ASN A 122 12.85 31.60 -30.22
C ASN A 122 14.28 32.17 -30.36
N PRO A 123 15.28 31.35 -30.75
CA PRO A 123 16.66 31.80 -30.91
C PRO A 123 16.88 32.96 -31.90
N SER A 124 15.95 33.20 -32.83
CA SER A 124 16.01 34.33 -33.77
C SER A 124 15.33 35.61 -33.28
N ASN A 125 14.56 35.54 -32.19
CA ASN A 125 13.86 36.68 -31.60
C ASN A 125 13.72 36.44 -30.08
N LEU A 126 14.83 36.60 -29.36
CA LEU A 126 14.92 36.34 -27.93
C LEU A 126 14.14 37.39 -27.12
N THR A 127 13.15 36.91 -26.38
CA THR A 127 12.58 37.61 -25.22
C THR A 127 13.52 37.45 -24.01
N CYS A 128 13.54 38.44 -23.12
CA CYS A 128 14.40 38.45 -21.93
C CYS A 128 13.66 39.12 -20.77
N TRP A 129 13.53 38.44 -19.62
CA TRP A 129 13.27 39.12 -18.35
C TRP A 129 14.55 39.82 -17.86
N MET A 130 14.40 40.97 -17.19
CA MET A 130 15.50 41.73 -16.61
C MET A 130 15.14 42.22 -15.20
N SER A 131 16.08 42.10 -14.25
CA SER A 131 15.95 42.70 -12.93
C SER A 131 16.13 44.22 -12.98
N GLU A 132 15.79 44.90 -11.89
CA GLU A 132 16.30 46.26 -11.65
C GLU A 132 17.83 46.25 -11.45
N PRO A 133 18.49 47.41 -11.53
CA PRO A 133 19.87 47.60 -11.11
C PRO A 133 20.13 47.13 -9.66
N VAL A 134 21.17 46.32 -9.49
CA VAL A 134 21.57 45.73 -8.21
C VAL A 134 22.62 46.63 -7.56
N ASN A 135 22.15 47.57 -6.73
CA ASN A 135 23.00 48.61 -6.14
C ASN A 135 23.87 48.13 -4.96
N SER A 136 23.70 46.88 -4.50
CA SER A 136 24.55 46.30 -3.45
C SER A 136 24.76 44.78 -3.63
N PRO A 137 25.93 44.24 -3.26
CA PRO A 137 26.25 42.82 -3.42
C PRO A 137 25.51 41.90 -2.44
N SER A 138 24.67 42.46 -1.55
CA SER A 138 23.81 41.74 -0.62
C SER A 138 22.35 41.67 -1.06
N GLN A 139 21.96 42.37 -2.14
CA GLN A 139 20.61 42.36 -2.69
C GLN A 139 20.36 41.12 -3.55
N ASN A 140 19.87 40.06 -2.91
CA ASN A 140 19.50 38.82 -3.58
C ASN A 140 18.23 39.01 -4.44
N VAL A 141 18.31 38.72 -5.74
CA VAL A 141 17.13 38.67 -6.64
C VAL A 141 16.67 37.22 -6.74
N SER A 142 15.36 36.96 -6.69
CA SER A 142 14.84 35.59 -6.80
C SER A 142 13.63 35.46 -7.73
N LEU A 143 13.58 34.32 -8.42
CA LEU A 143 12.52 33.90 -9.33
C LEU A 143 11.85 32.67 -8.72
N THR A 144 10.55 32.73 -8.43
CA THR A 144 9.77 31.63 -7.86
C THR A 144 8.70 31.16 -8.85
N LEU A 145 8.72 29.89 -9.19
CA LEU A 145 7.80 29.22 -10.11
C LEU A 145 7.03 28.12 -9.36
N SER A 146 5.69 28.18 -9.41
CA SER A 146 4.80 27.16 -8.85
C SER A 146 4.22 26.27 -9.95
N LEU A 147 4.32 24.95 -9.80
CA LEU A 147 3.92 23.96 -10.81
C LEU A 147 2.47 23.44 -10.64
N ASP A 148 1.74 23.92 -9.61
CA ASP A 148 0.40 23.49 -9.15
C ASP A 148 0.24 22.00 -8.77
N LYS A 149 1.20 21.14 -9.10
CA LYS A 149 1.24 19.73 -8.76
C LYS A 149 2.68 19.26 -8.53
N LYS A 150 2.85 18.11 -7.89
CA LYS A 150 4.15 17.42 -7.81
C LYS A 150 4.60 16.91 -9.18
N TYR A 151 5.81 17.28 -9.56
CA TYR A 151 6.54 16.72 -10.70
C TYR A 151 7.74 15.91 -10.21
N GLU A 152 8.13 14.91 -10.99
CA GLU A 152 9.42 14.25 -10.89
C GLU A 152 10.32 14.90 -11.95
N LEU A 153 11.24 15.75 -11.48
CA LEU A 153 12.08 16.60 -12.30
C LEU A 153 13.31 15.85 -12.78
N THR A 154 13.67 16.04 -14.04
CA THR A 154 14.92 15.53 -14.61
C THR A 154 15.98 16.64 -14.62
N TYR A 155 15.61 17.85 -15.05
CA TYR A 155 16.49 19.01 -15.03
C TYR A 155 15.79 20.34 -14.71
N VAL A 156 16.57 21.31 -14.29
CA VAL A 156 16.23 22.74 -14.31
C VAL A 156 17.32 23.45 -15.11
N SER A 157 16.97 24.28 -16.10
CA SER A 157 17.97 25.05 -16.86
C SER A 157 17.54 26.49 -17.12
N LEU A 158 18.49 27.40 -16.99
CA LEU A 158 18.33 28.82 -17.30
C LEU A 158 19.20 29.20 -18.50
N SER A 159 18.62 29.95 -19.43
CA SER A 159 19.33 30.61 -20.54
C SER A 159 19.44 32.11 -20.25
N PHE A 160 20.64 32.69 -20.37
CA PHE A 160 20.94 34.07 -19.99
C PHE A 160 21.10 34.97 -21.22
N CYS A 161 20.57 36.20 -21.14
CA CYS A 161 20.75 37.22 -22.18
C CYS A 161 22.03 38.05 -21.97
N GLY A 162 22.46 38.17 -20.70
CA GLY A 162 23.69 38.85 -20.30
C GLY A 162 24.71 37.87 -19.69
N PRO A 163 25.71 38.37 -18.95
CA PRO A 163 26.65 37.52 -18.24
C PRO A 163 25.94 36.63 -17.20
N LYS A 164 26.43 35.39 -17.06
CA LYS A 164 25.98 34.46 -16.02
C LYS A 164 26.32 35.01 -14.62
N PRO A 165 25.53 34.70 -13.57
CA PRO A 165 25.88 35.06 -12.20
C PRO A 165 27.17 34.36 -11.75
N ASP A 166 27.94 35.03 -10.88
CA ASP A 166 29.08 34.42 -10.16
C ASP A 166 28.61 33.44 -9.11
N SER A 167 27.52 33.77 -8.41
CA SER A 167 26.95 32.94 -7.36
C SER A 167 25.43 32.92 -7.45
N MET A 168 24.86 31.72 -7.55
CA MET A 168 23.41 31.48 -7.54
C MET A 168 23.06 30.15 -6.85
N ALA A 169 21.83 30.05 -6.37
CA ALA A 169 21.30 28.87 -5.68
C ALA A 169 19.94 28.47 -6.25
N LEU A 170 19.77 27.18 -6.50
CA LEU A 170 18.49 26.54 -6.82
C LEU A 170 17.92 25.91 -5.56
N PHE A 171 16.65 26.22 -5.27
CA PHE A 171 15.86 25.62 -4.21
C PHE A 171 14.59 24.99 -4.80
N LYS A 172 14.07 23.98 -4.11
CA LYS A 172 12.76 23.38 -4.40
C LYS A 172 11.87 23.38 -3.16
N SER A 173 10.56 23.38 -3.38
CA SER A 173 9.56 22.97 -2.39
C SER A 173 8.94 21.64 -2.82
N SER A 174 8.47 20.83 -1.88
CA SER A 174 7.69 19.60 -2.13
C SER A 174 6.32 19.61 -1.43
N ASP A 175 5.93 20.75 -0.84
CA ASP A 175 4.75 20.93 0.01
C ASP A 175 3.86 22.14 -0.34
N PHE A 176 4.02 22.65 -1.58
CA PHE A 176 3.36 23.82 -2.14
C PHE A 176 3.83 25.14 -1.49
N GLY A 177 5.13 25.40 -1.63
CA GLY A 177 5.80 26.66 -1.29
C GLY A 177 6.05 26.94 0.20
N LYS A 178 5.70 26.01 1.11
CA LYS A 178 5.74 26.26 2.57
C LYS A 178 7.12 26.04 3.15
N THR A 179 7.78 24.96 2.75
CA THR A 179 9.19 24.69 3.06
C THR A 179 10.03 24.71 1.79
N TRP A 180 11.29 25.12 1.95
CA TRP A 180 12.26 25.28 0.88
C TRP A 180 13.54 24.55 1.26
N GLN A 181 13.95 23.61 0.41
CA GLN A 181 15.18 22.84 0.55
C GLN A 181 16.13 23.18 -0.61
N PRO A 182 17.46 23.27 -0.37
CA PRO A 182 18.41 23.51 -1.44
C PRO A 182 18.44 22.32 -2.40
N PHE A 183 18.66 22.62 -3.68
CA PHE A 183 18.63 21.63 -4.76
C PHE A 183 20.00 21.57 -5.46
N GLN A 184 20.60 22.73 -5.74
CA GLN A 184 21.95 22.88 -6.28
C GLN A 184 22.49 24.29 -5.98
N TYR A 185 23.79 24.41 -5.75
CA TYR A 185 24.48 25.70 -5.67
C TYR A 185 25.50 25.86 -6.81
N TYR A 186 25.71 27.09 -7.26
CA TYR A 186 26.77 27.46 -8.18
C TYR A 186 27.52 28.67 -7.59
N SER A 187 28.85 28.59 -7.47
CA SER A 187 29.68 29.72 -7.03
C SER A 187 31.15 29.49 -7.36
N SER A 188 31.82 30.52 -7.88
CA SER A 188 33.30 30.60 -7.95
C SER A 188 34.00 30.36 -6.60
N SER A 189 33.28 30.59 -5.49
CA SER A 189 33.81 30.57 -4.14
C SER A 189 32.86 29.89 -3.15
N CYS A 190 32.30 28.74 -3.56
CA CYS A 190 31.39 27.86 -2.79
C CYS A 190 31.60 27.84 -1.26
N ARG A 191 32.85 27.73 -0.79
CA ARG A 191 33.18 27.65 0.64
C ARG A 191 33.06 28.99 1.38
N LYS A 192 33.26 30.13 0.70
CA LYS A 192 33.02 31.48 1.24
C LYS A 192 31.53 31.84 1.19
N THR A 193 30.88 31.59 0.06
CA THR A 193 29.50 32.05 -0.20
C THR A 193 28.42 31.18 0.46
N TYR A 194 28.59 29.85 0.45
CA TYR A 194 27.57 28.90 0.93
C TYR A 194 28.10 27.92 2.01
N GLY A 195 29.36 28.03 2.42
CA GLY A 195 30.00 27.09 3.35
C GLY A 195 30.22 25.67 2.79
N ARG A 196 29.93 25.45 1.50
CA ARG A 196 29.99 24.13 0.84
C ARG A 196 31.36 23.86 0.21
N PRO A 197 31.83 22.61 0.14
CA PRO A 197 32.96 22.24 -0.71
C PRO A 197 32.57 22.30 -2.20
N THR A 198 33.51 22.70 -3.06
CA THR A 198 33.33 22.81 -4.52
C THR A 198 33.34 21.46 -5.26
N LYS A 199 33.79 20.40 -4.58
CA LYS A 199 33.82 19.00 -5.05
C LYS A 199 33.52 18.08 -3.87
N ALA A 200 32.25 17.99 -3.47
CA ALA A 200 31.78 16.88 -2.64
C ALA A 200 31.40 15.70 -3.54
N GLU A 201 31.78 14.50 -3.12
CA GLU A 201 31.31 13.26 -3.72
C GLU A 201 29.93 12.89 -3.14
N ILE A 202 29.08 12.27 -3.96
CA ILE A 202 27.80 11.71 -3.51
C ILE A 202 27.98 10.21 -3.31
N THR A 203 27.78 9.76 -2.07
CA THR A 203 27.66 8.35 -1.69
C THR A 203 26.19 7.97 -1.57
N ASN A 204 25.91 6.68 -1.34
CA ASN A 204 24.56 6.19 -1.07
C ASN A 204 23.90 6.83 0.16
N ASP A 205 24.69 7.39 1.10
CA ASP A 205 24.18 7.97 2.34
C ASP A 205 23.72 9.43 2.20
N ASN A 206 24.33 10.20 1.27
CA ASN A 206 24.02 11.61 1.03
C ASN A 206 23.41 11.88 -0.37
N GLU A 207 22.73 10.90 -0.99
CA GLU A 207 22.01 11.06 -2.27
C GLU A 207 20.92 12.16 -2.29
N HIS A 208 20.59 12.74 -1.14
CA HIS A 208 19.65 13.85 -0.97
C HIS A 208 20.34 15.20 -0.72
N GLU A 209 21.68 15.28 -0.85
CA GLU A 209 22.45 16.50 -0.63
C GLU A 209 22.55 17.37 -1.90
N ALA A 210 22.47 18.68 -1.72
CA ALA A 210 22.71 19.68 -2.75
C ALA A 210 24.21 20.02 -2.83
N LEU A 211 24.82 19.78 -3.99
CA LEU A 211 26.23 20.11 -4.24
C LEU A 211 26.43 21.60 -4.48
N CYS A 212 27.68 22.05 -4.43
CA CYS A 212 28.09 23.35 -4.96
C CYS A 212 29.15 23.17 -6.04
N THR A 213 28.88 23.73 -7.23
CA THR A 213 29.73 23.59 -8.41
C THR A 213 30.35 24.95 -8.79
N ASP A 214 31.59 24.92 -9.26
CA ASP A 214 32.29 26.12 -9.72
C ASP A 214 31.67 26.66 -11.01
N THR A 215 31.30 27.94 -11.02
CA THR A 215 30.80 28.63 -12.22
C THR A 215 31.86 28.71 -13.32
N GLY A 216 33.15 28.72 -12.97
CA GLY A 216 34.27 28.66 -13.91
C GLY A 216 34.45 27.30 -14.60
N SER A 217 33.81 26.23 -14.09
CA SER A 217 33.78 24.92 -14.76
C SER A 217 32.61 24.73 -15.73
N ILE A 218 31.69 25.70 -15.80
CA ILE A 218 30.56 25.67 -16.74
C ILE A 218 31.06 26.16 -18.12
N PRO A 219 30.74 25.50 -19.24
CA PRO A 219 31.10 25.95 -20.59
C PRO A 219 30.75 27.42 -20.86
N THR A 220 31.42 28.04 -21.83
CA THR A 220 31.20 29.45 -22.20
C THR A 220 29.81 29.76 -22.76
N GLU A 221 28.98 28.74 -23.02
CA GLU A 221 27.57 28.91 -23.36
C GLU A 221 26.80 29.74 -22.31
N ASN A 222 25.86 30.57 -22.75
CA ASN A 222 24.98 31.36 -21.89
C ASN A 222 23.88 30.51 -21.19
N ARG A 223 24.11 29.21 -20.98
CA ARG A 223 23.16 28.30 -20.34
C ARG A 223 23.75 27.67 -19.09
N ILE A 224 22.95 27.61 -18.03
CA ILE A 224 23.24 26.81 -16.84
C ILE A 224 22.17 25.72 -16.78
N ALA A 225 22.59 24.46 -16.77
CA ALA A 225 21.70 23.32 -16.61
C ALA A 225 22.09 22.52 -15.36
N PHE A 226 21.09 22.19 -14.55
CA PHE A 226 21.18 21.30 -13.40
C PHE A 226 20.45 20.01 -13.72
N SER A 227 21.19 18.90 -13.81
CA SER A 227 20.63 17.55 -13.90
C SER A 227 20.45 16.98 -12.49
N THR A 228 19.22 16.59 -12.15
CA THR A 228 18.86 16.21 -10.78
C THR A 228 19.51 14.90 -10.30
N LEU A 229 19.75 13.96 -11.22
CA LEU A 229 20.29 12.62 -10.96
C LEU A 229 21.79 12.48 -11.29
N GLU A 230 22.42 13.54 -11.79
CA GLU A 230 23.84 13.52 -12.14
C GLU A 230 24.72 13.30 -10.91
N GLY A 231 25.71 12.41 -11.05
CA GLY A 231 26.61 12.00 -9.97
C GLY A 231 26.00 11.14 -8.87
N ARG A 232 24.73 10.74 -8.94
CA ARG A 232 24.04 10.00 -7.85
C ARG A 232 24.06 8.47 -8.11
N PRO A 233 24.68 7.64 -7.24
CA PRO A 233 24.89 6.21 -7.53
C PRO A 233 23.63 5.43 -7.90
N SER A 234 22.54 5.61 -7.16
CA SER A 234 21.29 4.86 -7.34
C SER A 234 20.43 5.36 -8.52
N ALA A 235 20.94 6.27 -9.36
CA ALA A 235 20.19 6.79 -10.52
C ALA A 235 19.79 5.66 -11.51
N TYR A 236 20.61 4.62 -11.64
CA TYR A 236 20.31 3.41 -12.41
C TYR A 236 19.18 2.56 -11.80
N GLU A 237 18.97 2.68 -10.49
CA GLU A 237 17.94 1.99 -9.69
C GLU A 237 16.84 2.96 -9.20
N PHE A 238 16.54 4.00 -9.98
CA PHE A 238 15.57 5.03 -9.62
C PHE A 238 14.16 4.48 -9.26
N ASP A 239 13.71 3.40 -9.92
CA ASP A 239 12.42 2.75 -9.60
C ASP A 239 12.36 2.14 -8.19
N THR A 240 13.51 1.78 -7.62
CA THR A 240 13.65 1.13 -6.30
C THR A 240 14.21 2.06 -5.22
N SER A 241 14.93 3.14 -5.56
CA SER A 241 15.41 4.14 -4.58
C SER A 241 14.31 5.14 -4.17
N PRO A 242 13.74 5.07 -2.94
CA PRO A 242 12.79 6.07 -2.46
C PRO A 242 13.46 7.43 -2.21
N VAL A 243 14.78 7.44 -1.93
CA VAL A 243 15.57 8.65 -1.68
C VAL A 243 15.63 9.51 -2.94
N LEU A 244 15.99 8.92 -4.08
CA LEU A 244 16.02 9.66 -5.34
C LEU A 244 14.62 10.05 -5.84
N GLN A 245 13.60 9.23 -5.57
CA GLN A 245 12.22 9.55 -5.91
C GLN A 245 11.67 10.78 -5.14
N ASP A 246 12.11 11.04 -3.91
CA ASP A 246 11.80 12.28 -3.21
C ASP A 246 12.75 13.43 -3.60
N TRP A 247 14.03 13.13 -3.84
CA TRP A 247 15.00 14.10 -4.35
C TRP A 247 14.54 14.76 -5.66
N VAL A 248 14.03 14.02 -6.64
CA VAL A 248 13.48 14.61 -7.88
C VAL A 248 12.09 15.26 -7.69
N THR A 249 11.43 15.07 -6.55
CA THR A 249 10.08 15.60 -6.33
C THR A 249 10.11 17.08 -5.97
N ALA A 250 9.37 17.88 -6.74
CA ALA A 250 9.09 19.28 -6.44
C ALA A 250 7.65 19.68 -6.79
N THR A 251 7.08 20.63 -6.04
CA THR A 251 5.87 21.40 -6.36
C THR A 251 6.20 22.80 -6.87
N ASP A 252 7.34 23.35 -6.46
CA ASP A 252 7.77 24.72 -6.75
C ASP A 252 9.30 24.75 -6.87
N ILE A 253 9.81 25.64 -7.72
CA ILE A 253 11.24 25.92 -7.90
C ILE A 253 11.49 27.39 -7.60
N ARG A 254 12.57 27.67 -6.87
CA ARG A 254 13.08 29.03 -6.65
C ARG A 254 14.53 29.11 -7.07
N VAL A 255 14.83 30.04 -7.96
CA VAL A 255 16.18 30.48 -8.30
C VAL A 255 16.48 31.70 -7.44
N VAL A 256 17.66 31.75 -6.83
CA VAL A 256 18.17 32.93 -6.12
C VAL A 256 19.52 33.30 -6.74
N PHE A 257 19.67 34.55 -7.15
CA PHE A 257 20.93 35.11 -7.60
C PHE A 257 21.54 35.93 -6.47
N ASN A 258 22.81 35.66 -6.16
CA ASN A 258 23.51 36.22 -4.99
C ASN A 258 24.67 37.15 -5.38
N LYS A 259 25.36 36.90 -6.51
CA LYS A 259 26.49 37.74 -6.95
C LYS A 259 26.68 37.73 -8.47
N LEU A 260 27.12 38.86 -9.01
CA LEU A 260 27.54 39.05 -10.41
C LEU A 260 29.07 39.10 -10.55
N VAL A 261 29.59 38.72 -11.73
CA VAL A 261 31.00 38.34 -11.93
C VAL A 261 32.01 39.46 -11.70
N ASN A 262 31.65 40.73 -11.95
CA ASN A 262 32.63 41.83 -11.98
C ASN A 262 32.63 42.77 -10.75
N TRP A 263 31.81 42.55 -9.72
CA TRP A 263 31.70 43.49 -8.58
C TRP A 263 33.01 43.72 -7.80
N ASN A 264 33.99 42.82 -7.94
CA ASN A 264 35.25 42.86 -7.19
C ASN A 264 36.39 43.65 -7.86
N GLN A 265 36.25 44.12 -9.11
CA GLN A 265 37.40 44.68 -9.86
C GLN A 265 37.70 46.17 -9.55
N GLU A 266 36.95 46.79 -8.63
CA GLU A 266 37.03 48.22 -8.30
C GLU A 266 37.27 48.49 -6.79
N ASN A 267 37.36 47.43 -5.96
CA ASN A 267 37.53 47.52 -4.50
C ASN A 267 38.63 46.57 -3.99
N SER A 268 39.83 46.68 -4.55
CA SER A 268 41.03 45.96 -4.07
C SER A 268 42.29 46.83 -4.14
N VAL A 269 42.21 48.04 -3.54
CA VAL A 269 43.34 48.98 -3.39
C VAL A 269 43.31 49.57 -1.96
N GLU A 270 43.34 48.67 -0.98
CA GLU A 270 43.68 48.88 0.44
C GLU A 270 44.23 47.52 0.95
N ASP A 271 45.30 47.37 1.74
CA ASP A 271 46.45 48.24 2.05
C ASP A 271 47.57 47.30 2.63
N GLU A 272 48.67 47.06 1.90
CA GLU A 272 49.88 46.42 2.46
C GLU A 272 51.15 47.04 1.84
N ASP A 273 51.72 48.02 2.55
CA ASP A 273 53.03 48.62 2.25
C ASP A 273 54.18 47.66 2.64
N GLU A 274 54.81 46.97 1.68
CA GLU A 274 56.21 46.59 1.84
C GLU A 274 57.03 46.65 0.53
N PHE A 275 57.72 47.78 0.41
CA PHE A 275 58.93 48.08 -0.35
C PHE A 275 59.70 46.88 -0.98
N ASP A 276 59.76 46.84 -2.33
CA ASP A 276 61.06 46.80 -3.02
C ASP A 276 60.96 47.37 -4.45
N SER A 277 62.10 47.59 -5.11
CA SER A 277 62.26 48.56 -6.20
C SER A 277 62.54 48.01 -7.61
N GLU A 278 62.41 48.90 -8.61
CA GLU A 278 62.86 48.78 -10.02
C GLU A 278 62.10 47.80 -10.95
N ASN A 279 61.10 48.30 -11.69
CA ASN A 279 61.31 48.72 -13.10
C ASN A 279 60.06 49.32 -13.80
N GLU A 280 60.33 50.22 -14.75
CA GLU A 280 59.44 50.80 -15.77
C GLU A 280 58.66 49.74 -16.59
N THR A 281 57.45 49.93 -17.17
CA THR A 281 56.82 51.12 -17.78
C THR A 281 55.32 50.88 -18.15
N VAL A 282 54.67 51.91 -18.72
CA VAL A 282 53.48 51.89 -19.62
C VAL A 282 52.08 52.16 -19.02
N ALA A 283 51.49 53.28 -19.48
CA ALA A 283 50.06 53.59 -19.57
C ALA A 283 49.19 53.67 -18.30
N ASN A 284 49.37 54.75 -17.53
CA ASN A 284 48.25 55.34 -16.79
C ASN A 284 47.15 55.82 -17.76
N VAL A 285 46.00 55.13 -17.77
CA VAL A 285 44.75 55.67 -18.33
C VAL A 285 43.76 55.85 -17.17
N PRO A 286 43.64 57.06 -16.59
CA PRO A 286 42.65 57.31 -15.56
C PRO A 286 41.25 57.34 -16.21
N LEU A 287 40.52 56.23 -16.08
CA LEU A 287 39.09 56.24 -16.40
C LEU A 287 38.38 57.19 -15.43
N THR A 288 37.56 58.06 -16.00
CA THR A 288 36.97 59.21 -15.31
C THR A 288 35.94 58.78 -14.27
N GLN A 289 36.04 59.34 -13.06
CA GLN A 289 35.01 59.24 -12.02
C GLN A 289 33.66 59.76 -12.54
N ASN A 290 32.75 58.86 -12.89
CA ASN A 290 31.34 59.15 -13.12
C ASN A 290 30.48 58.30 -12.16
N PRO A 291 29.64 58.89 -11.29
CA PRO A 291 28.80 58.14 -10.34
C PRO A 291 27.58 57.45 -11.00
N ASP A 292 27.67 57.15 -12.29
CA ASP A 292 26.65 56.52 -13.15
C ASP A 292 27.19 55.22 -13.80
N ASP A 293 28.36 54.76 -13.34
CA ASP A 293 29.07 53.61 -13.89
C ASP A 293 28.71 52.28 -13.21
N GLY A 294 28.34 51.28 -14.03
CA GLY A 294 28.20 49.90 -13.57
C GLY A 294 26.87 49.52 -12.89
N GLN A 295 25.72 49.95 -13.43
CA GLN A 295 24.43 49.38 -13.01
C GLN A 295 24.33 47.90 -13.45
N TYR A 296 24.75 46.99 -12.56
CA TYR A 296 24.73 45.54 -12.75
C TYR A 296 23.30 44.99 -12.62
N PHE A 297 22.86 44.12 -13.54
CA PHE A 297 21.53 43.50 -13.52
C PHE A 297 21.58 42.02 -13.95
N TYR A 298 20.53 41.27 -13.65
CA TYR A 298 20.33 39.89 -14.10
C TYR A 298 19.39 39.88 -15.32
N ALA A 299 19.73 39.11 -16.37
CA ALA A 299 18.90 38.98 -17.57
C ALA A 299 18.82 37.52 -18.07
N VAL A 300 17.59 37.00 -18.22
CA VAL A 300 17.30 35.58 -18.50
C VAL A 300 16.22 35.47 -19.59
N SER A 301 16.46 34.64 -20.60
CA SER A 301 15.54 34.40 -21.74
C SER A 301 14.63 33.17 -21.58
N ASP A 302 15.02 32.20 -20.75
CA ASP A 302 14.29 30.93 -20.63
C ASP A 302 14.59 30.26 -19.29
N LEU A 303 13.53 29.84 -18.59
CA LEU A 303 13.55 29.02 -17.38
C LEU A 303 12.81 27.71 -17.70
N ALA A 304 13.55 26.70 -18.19
CA ALA A 304 12.99 25.40 -18.49
C ALA A 304 13.12 24.44 -17.29
N VAL A 305 12.00 23.86 -16.86
CA VAL A 305 11.91 22.85 -15.79
C VAL A 305 11.44 21.54 -16.41
N GLY A 306 12.40 20.74 -16.89
CA GLY A 306 12.14 19.48 -17.58
C GLY A 306 11.82 18.36 -16.61
N GLY A 307 10.63 17.77 -16.71
CA GLY A 307 10.21 16.66 -15.85
C GLY A 307 8.95 15.97 -16.34
N ARG A 308 8.37 15.11 -15.49
CA ARG A 308 7.06 14.50 -15.73
C ARG A 308 6.15 14.59 -14.53
N CYS A 309 4.84 14.60 -14.79
CA CYS A 309 3.82 14.75 -13.78
C CYS A 309 3.82 13.55 -12.80
N LYS A 310 3.91 13.78 -11.47
CA LYS A 310 4.11 12.67 -10.50
C LYS A 310 2.82 11.87 -10.29
N CYS A 311 2.79 10.65 -10.83
CA CYS A 311 1.65 9.72 -10.73
C CYS A 311 2.01 8.31 -10.24
N ASN A 312 3.22 8.15 -9.65
CA ASN A 312 3.72 6.88 -9.08
C ASN A 312 3.63 5.65 -10.03
N GLY A 313 3.65 5.88 -11.35
CA GLY A 313 3.55 4.83 -12.36
C GLY A 313 2.14 4.24 -12.56
N HIS A 314 1.08 4.92 -12.07
CA HIS A 314 -0.32 4.49 -12.18
C HIS A 314 -1.24 5.45 -12.97
N ALA A 315 -0.69 6.39 -13.72
CA ALA A 315 -1.45 7.18 -14.70
C ALA A 315 -0.56 7.55 -15.89
N SER A 316 -1.16 7.59 -17.08
CA SER A 316 -0.53 7.91 -18.36
C SER A 316 -0.63 9.40 -18.73
N LYS A 317 -1.47 10.17 -18.03
CA LYS A 317 -1.62 11.62 -18.23
C LYS A 317 -2.09 12.31 -16.95
N CYS A 318 -1.90 13.62 -16.93
CA CYS A 318 -2.51 14.51 -15.95
C CYS A 318 -3.61 15.33 -16.62
N VAL A 319 -4.63 15.66 -15.85
CA VAL A 319 -5.80 16.45 -16.24
C VAL A 319 -6.06 17.51 -15.17
N HIS A 320 -6.90 18.51 -15.45
CA HIS A 320 -7.41 19.41 -14.42
C HIS A 320 -8.76 18.88 -13.92
N ASP A 321 -9.02 19.01 -12.61
CA ASP A 321 -10.29 18.61 -12.01
C ASP A 321 -11.36 19.73 -12.06
N GLU A 322 -12.50 19.52 -11.40
CA GLU A 322 -13.62 20.48 -11.37
C GLU A 322 -13.25 21.80 -10.67
N ASP A 323 -12.24 21.80 -9.79
CA ASP A 323 -11.68 22.99 -9.14
C ASP A 323 -10.54 23.63 -9.99
N GLY A 324 -10.24 23.08 -11.17
CA GLY A 324 -9.15 23.52 -12.05
C GLY A 324 -7.75 23.08 -11.61
N GLN A 325 -7.62 22.26 -10.56
CA GLN A 325 -6.33 21.80 -10.04
C GLN A 325 -5.76 20.66 -10.89
N ALA A 326 -4.45 20.65 -11.12
CA ALA A 326 -3.79 19.55 -11.84
C ALA A 326 -3.77 18.26 -11.00
N VAL A 327 -4.23 17.14 -11.58
CA VAL A 327 -4.33 15.81 -10.96
C VAL A 327 -3.98 14.69 -11.95
N CYS A 328 -3.61 13.51 -11.43
CA CYS A 328 -3.38 12.31 -12.25
C CYS A 328 -4.70 11.60 -12.61
N GLU A 329 -4.82 11.09 -13.85
CA GLU A 329 -5.95 10.24 -14.24
C GLU A 329 -5.75 8.79 -13.76
N CYS A 330 -5.91 8.55 -12.45
CA CYS A 330 -5.44 7.31 -11.80
C CYS A 330 -6.14 6.01 -12.26
N ARG A 331 -5.34 5.14 -12.90
CA ARG A 331 -5.66 3.76 -13.28
C ARG A 331 -5.30 2.81 -12.13
N HIS A 332 -5.11 1.50 -12.37
CA HIS A 332 -4.61 0.51 -11.38
C HIS A 332 -5.36 0.46 -10.02
N ASN A 333 -6.62 0.92 -10.01
CA ASN A 333 -7.42 1.15 -8.81
C ASN A 333 -6.77 2.07 -7.75
N THR A 334 -5.94 3.03 -8.17
CA THR A 334 -5.33 4.06 -7.31
C THR A 334 -6.10 5.39 -7.35
N ALA A 335 -5.86 6.27 -6.38
CA ALA A 335 -6.58 7.52 -6.18
C ALA A 335 -5.69 8.56 -5.47
N GLY A 336 -6.18 9.80 -5.40
CA GLY A 336 -5.43 10.95 -4.88
C GLY A 336 -4.80 11.78 -6.01
N ARG A 337 -4.25 12.96 -5.69
CA ARG A 337 -3.71 13.87 -6.72
C ARG A 337 -2.50 13.27 -7.44
N ASP A 338 -1.73 12.40 -6.76
CA ASP A 338 -0.50 11.75 -7.26
C ASP A 338 -0.66 10.23 -7.44
N CYS A 339 -1.89 9.70 -7.38
CA CYS A 339 -2.19 8.26 -7.31
C CYS A 339 -1.57 7.55 -6.08
N GLU A 340 -1.37 8.29 -4.99
CA GLU A 340 -0.60 7.89 -3.80
C GLU A 340 -1.34 6.99 -2.81
N LYS A 341 -2.58 6.59 -3.12
CA LYS A 341 -3.42 5.70 -2.28
C LYS A 341 -4.30 4.81 -3.13
N CYS A 342 -4.85 3.74 -2.56
CA CYS A 342 -5.85 2.90 -3.23
C CYS A 342 -7.23 3.57 -3.28
N LYS A 343 -8.02 3.30 -4.34
CA LYS A 343 -9.45 3.62 -4.40
C LYS A 343 -10.18 2.96 -3.22
N PRO A 344 -11.29 3.54 -2.74
CA PRO A 344 -12.14 2.89 -1.74
C PRO A 344 -12.45 1.45 -2.13
N PHE A 345 -12.55 0.57 -1.13
CA PHE A 345 -12.78 -0.87 -1.28
C PHE A 345 -11.63 -1.69 -1.90
N HIS A 346 -10.53 -1.07 -2.33
CA HIS A 346 -9.36 -1.75 -2.92
C HIS A 346 -8.21 -1.91 -1.92
N PHE A 347 -8.53 -2.39 -0.71
CA PHE A 347 -7.59 -2.51 0.42
C PHE A 347 -7.22 -3.97 0.74
N ASP A 348 -7.18 -4.86 -0.25
CA ASP A 348 -6.79 -6.26 0.00
C ASP A 348 -5.27 -6.47 0.12
N ARG A 349 -4.46 -5.62 -0.53
CA ARG A 349 -3.01 -5.51 -0.30
C ARG A 349 -2.61 -4.05 -0.03
N PRO A 350 -1.41 -3.75 0.51
CA PRO A 350 -0.90 -2.38 0.61
C PRO A 350 -0.81 -1.71 -0.77
N TRP A 351 -0.87 -0.39 -0.79
CA TRP A 351 -0.43 0.40 -1.94
C TRP A 351 1.09 0.31 -2.09
N ALA A 352 1.58 0.29 -3.33
CA ALA A 352 2.99 0.46 -3.67
C ALA A 352 3.10 1.08 -5.07
N ARG A 353 4.16 1.88 -5.32
CA ARG A 353 4.49 2.46 -6.62
C ARG A 353 4.67 1.36 -7.69
N ALA A 354 4.24 1.62 -8.92
CA ALA A 354 4.51 0.71 -10.04
C ALA A 354 5.99 0.78 -10.47
N THR A 355 6.64 -0.38 -10.58
CA THR A 355 8.02 -0.53 -11.07
C THR A 355 8.02 -0.94 -12.55
N ALA A 356 9.19 -1.09 -13.17
CA ALA A 356 9.29 -1.70 -14.50
C ALA A 356 8.80 -3.18 -14.55
N SER A 357 8.63 -3.86 -13.41
CA SER A 357 8.34 -5.30 -13.32
C SER A 357 6.98 -5.67 -12.70
N ASP A 358 6.41 -4.87 -11.79
CA ASP A 358 5.03 -5.02 -11.30
C ASP A 358 4.35 -3.64 -11.31
N ALA A 359 3.18 -3.56 -11.94
CA ALA A 359 2.34 -2.35 -11.96
C ALA A 359 1.75 -1.99 -10.58
N ASN A 360 1.94 -2.86 -9.58
CA ASN A 360 1.46 -2.79 -8.21
C ASN A 360 0.00 -2.32 -8.04
N PRO A 361 -0.96 -2.82 -8.85
CA PRO A 361 -2.37 -2.41 -8.75
C PRO A 361 -2.98 -2.73 -7.38
N CYS A 362 -3.86 -1.84 -6.93
CA CYS A 362 -4.67 -2.02 -5.74
C CYS A 362 -5.78 -3.06 -6.01
N VAL A 363 -5.98 -3.98 -5.06
CA VAL A 363 -6.82 -5.18 -5.24
C VAL A 363 -8.12 -5.04 -4.44
N GLU A 364 -9.25 -5.32 -5.10
CA GLU A 364 -10.59 -5.25 -4.51
C GLU A 364 -10.75 -6.26 -3.35
N CYS A 365 -11.36 -5.80 -2.26
CA CYS A 365 -11.70 -6.62 -1.11
C CYS A 365 -12.82 -7.61 -1.43
N LYS A 366 -12.50 -8.91 -1.39
CA LYS A 366 -13.43 -10.02 -1.69
C LYS A 366 -14.53 -10.17 -0.62
N CYS A 367 -15.60 -9.38 -0.72
CA CYS A 367 -16.69 -9.34 0.26
C CYS A 367 -18.03 -9.91 -0.24
N ASN A 368 -18.04 -10.75 -1.29
CA ASN A 368 -19.22 -11.42 -1.84
C ASN A 368 -20.41 -10.48 -2.15
N GLY A 369 -20.17 -9.21 -2.51
CA GLY A 369 -21.25 -8.23 -2.74
C GLY A 369 -22.07 -7.90 -1.47
N HIS A 370 -21.53 -8.14 -0.28
CA HIS A 370 -22.21 -7.99 1.00
C HIS A 370 -21.66 -6.86 1.88
N ALA A 371 -20.52 -6.27 1.52
CA ALA A 371 -20.02 -5.02 2.09
C ALA A 371 -19.84 -3.98 0.97
N ARG A 372 -19.84 -2.69 1.35
CA ARG A 372 -19.43 -1.55 0.48
C ARG A 372 -18.12 -0.90 0.95
N GLY A 373 -17.46 -1.52 1.93
CA GLY A 373 -16.27 -1.00 2.57
C GLY A 373 -15.46 -2.15 3.17
N CYS A 374 -14.16 -1.98 3.21
CA CYS A 374 -13.23 -2.89 3.84
C CYS A 374 -12.10 -2.08 4.48
N ARG A 375 -11.24 -2.74 5.24
CA ARG A 375 -9.96 -2.22 5.70
C ARG A 375 -8.86 -3.24 5.43
N PHE A 376 -7.63 -2.76 5.30
CA PHE A 376 -6.46 -3.63 5.31
C PHE A 376 -6.18 -4.19 6.72
N ASN A 377 -5.41 -5.28 6.79
CA ASN A 377 -4.82 -5.82 8.00
C ASN A 377 -3.47 -6.48 7.69
N MET A 378 -2.37 -5.88 8.18
CA MET A 378 -1.00 -6.34 7.96
C MET A 378 -0.72 -7.74 8.53
N GLU A 379 -1.33 -8.09 9.66
CA GLU A 379 -1.14 -9.41 10.29
C GLU A 379 -1.73 -10.53 9.41
N LEU A 380 -2.95 -10.32 8.89
CA LEU A 380 -3.59 -11.24 7.96
C LEU A 380 -2.87 -11.29 6.60
N TYR A 381 -2.31 -10.16 6.14
CA TYR A 381 -1.49 -10.12 4.92
C TYR A 381 -0.25 -11.00 5.07
N LYS A 382 0.50 -10.87 6.17
CA LYS A 382 1.66 -11.72 6.47
C LYS A 382 1.27 -13.20 6.59
N LEU A 383 0.21 -13.53 7.32
CA LEU A 383 -0.30 -14.90 7.46
C LEU A 383 -0.80 -15.52 6.14
N SER A 384 -1.20 -14.69 5.17
CA SER A 384 -1.58 -15.15 3.82
C SER A 384 -0.41 -15.42 2.86
N GLY A 385 0.84 -15.24 3.32
CA GLY A 385 2.02 -15.26 2.45
C GLY A 385 2.11 -14.03 1.56
N TYR A 386 1.75 -12.84 2.08
CA TYR A 386 1.71 -11.56 1.36
C TYR A 386 0.76 -11.53 0.16
N ARG A 387 -0.42 -12.18 0.27
CA ARG A 387 -1.42 -12.29 -0.81
C ARG A 387 -2.71 -11.50 -0.57
N SER A 388 -3.25 -11.53 0.65
CA SER A 388 -4.54 -10.88 0.99
C SER A 388 -4.63 -10.57 2.49
N GLY A 389 -4.74 -9.27 2.81
CA GLY A 389 -4.98 -8.71 4.14
C GLY A 389 -6.33 -8.00 4.31
N GLY A 390 -7.16 -7.92 3.26
CA GLY A 390 -8.43 -7.22 3.28
C GLY A 390 -9.46 -7.84 4.23
N VAL A 391 -10.19 -7.00 4.97
CA VAL A 391 -11.25 -7.38 5.92
C VAL A 391 -12.49 -6.52 5.65
N CYS A 392 -13.60 -7.18 5.35
CA CYS A 392 -14.87 -6.52 5.03
C CYS A 392 -15.50 -5.84 6.26
N LEU A 393 -16.13 -4.69 6.05
CA LEU A 393 -16.74 -3.88 7.10
C LEU A 393 -18.27 -3.85 6.95
N LYS A 394 -18.97 -4.00 8.08
CA LYS A 394 -20.45 -3.91 8.18
C LYS A 394 -21.15 -4.82 7.15
N CYS A 395 -20.85 -6.13 7.19
CA CYS A 395 -21.49 -7.15 6.35
C CYS A 395 -23.03 -7.05 6.42
N ARG A 396 -23.67 -7.05 5.25
CA ARG A 396 -25.12 -6.95 5.06
C ARG A 396 -25.72 -8.34 4.79
N HIS A 397 -27.02 -8.40 4.48
CA HIS A 397 -27.72 -9.63 4.07
C HIS A 397 -27.62 -10.77 5.12
N ASN A 398 -27.50 -10.40 6.41
CA ASN A 398 -27.33 -11.31 7.55
C ASN A 398 -26.10 -12.23 7.44
N THR A 399 -25.01 -11.73 6.84
CA THR A 399 -23.73 -12.43 6.71
C THR A 399 -22.67 -11.91 7.68
N ALA A 400 -21.63 -12.72 7.90
CA ALA A 400 -20.55 -12.50 8.86
C ALA A 400 -19.21 -13.11 8.36
N GLY A 401 -18.16 -12.91 9.15
CA GLY A 401 -16.80 -13.35 8.85
C GLY A 401 -16.01 -12.37 7.97
N ARG A 402 -14.70 -12.60 7.86
CA ARG A 402 -13.72 -11.73 7.17
C ARG A 402 -14.15 -11.27 5.77
N TYR A 403 -14.82 -12.16 5.03
CA TYR A 403 -15.24 -11.98 3.64
C TYR A 403 -16.77 -11.92 3.48
N CYS A 404 -17.52 -11.74 4.57
CA CYS A 404 -18.99 -11.89 4.60
C CYS A 404 -19.47 -13.24 4.00
N HIS A 405 -18.74 -14.33 4.30
CA HIS A 405 -18.84 -15.62 3.58
C HIS A 405 -19.70 -16.69 4.30
N HIS A 406 -20.12 -16.44 5.54
CA HIS A 406 -21.02 -17.32 6.30
C HIS A 406 -22.17 -16.51 6.89
N CYS A 407 -23.24 -17.16 7.34
CA CYS A 407 -24.38 -16.49 7.95
C CYS A 407 -24.06 -16.01 9.36
N LYS A 408 -24.68 -14.92 9.79
CA LYS A 408 -24.63 -14.47 11.19
C LYS A 408 -25.37 -15.49 12.07
N GLU A 409 -24.95 -15.63 13.31
CA GLU A 409 -25.70 -16.33 14.36
C GLU A 409 -27.19 -15.93 14.35
N GLY A 410 -28.08 -16.94 14.43
CA GLY A 410 -29.52 -16.78 14.21
C GLY A 410 -29.96 -16.92 12.73
N PHE A 411 -29.03 -17.18 11.81
CA PHE A 411 -29.29 -17.46 10.39
C PHE A 411 -28.46 -18.65 9.88
N TYR A 412 -28.95 -19.32 8.83
CA TYR A 412 -28.30 -20.45 8.16
C TYR A 412 -28.24 -20.31 6.64
N ARG A 413 -27.33 -21.08 6.02
CA ARG A 413 -27.01 -21.03 4.58
C ARG A 413 -28.13 -21.62 3.71
N ASP A 414 -28.73 -20.79 2.85
CA ASP A 414 -29.70 -21.24 1.84
C ASP A 414 -28.99 -21.77 0.59
N HIS A 415 -28.59 -23.04 0.62
CA HIS A 415 -27.81 -23.68 -0.46
C HIS A 415 -28.44 -23.59 -1.87
N THR A 416 -29.74 -23.29 -1.98
CA THR A 416 -30.42 -22.99 -3.26
C THR A 416 -29.96 -21.69 -3.93
N LYS A 417 -29.07 -20.91 -3.31
CA LYS A 417 -28.65 -19.57 -3.75
C LYS A 417 -27.12 -19.42 -3.76
N PRO A 418 -26.54 -18.69 -4.74
CA PRO A 418 -25.11 -18.41 -4.77
C PRO A 418 -24.70 -17.49 -3.61
N LEU A 419 -23.42 -17.52 -3.25
CA LEU A 419 -22.92 -16.84 -2.04
C LEU A 419 -23.12 -15.32 -2.08
N ASN A 420 -23.14 -14.71 -3.26
CA ASN A 420 -23.32 -13.27 -3.45
C ASN A 420 -24.78 -12.78 -3.37
N HIS A 421 -25.76 -13.68 -3.19
CA HIS A 421 -27.17 -13.32 -3.26
C HIS A 421 -27.69 -12.60 -1.99
N LYS A 422 -28.48 -11.53 -2.15
CA LYS A 422 -28.99 -10.69 -1.04
C LYS A 422 -29.86 -11.41 0.01
N ARG A 423 -30.29 -12.65 -0.28
CA ARG A 423 -31.04 -13.55 0.62
C ARG A 423 -30.36 -14.92 0.75
N VAL A 424 -29.03 -14.96 0.78
CA VAL A 424 -28.23 -16.20 0.93
C VAL A 424 -28.37 -16.83 2.32
N CYS A 425 -28.79 -16.04 3.32
CA CYS A 425 -28.99 -16.48 4.70
C CYS A 425 -30.48 -16.40 5.10
N LYS A 426 -31.04 -17.55 5.49
CA LYS A 426 -32.41 -17.69 6.02
C LYS A 426 -32.39 -17.63 7.56
N PRO A 427 -33.42 -17.08 8.22
CA PRO A 427 -33.48 -17.03 9.68
C PRO A 427 -33.66 -18.43 10.29
N CYS A 428 -33.18 -18.64 11.52
CA CYS A 428 -33.44 -19.82 12.31
C CYS A 428 -34.86 -19.76 12.93
N GLU A 429 -35.82 -20.51 12.37
CA GLU A 429 -37.22 -20.53 12.83
C GLU A 429 -37.45 -21.57 13.95
N CYS A 430 -36.55 -21.61 14.94
CA CYS A 430 -36.58 -22.61 16.01
C CYS A 430 -37.83 -22.47 16.90
N HIS A 431 -38.58 -23.55 17.04
CA HIS A 431 -39.84 -23.58 17.76
C HIS A 431 -39.63 -23.28 19.26
N PRO A 432 -40.29 -22.27 19.83
CA PRO A 432 -39.93 -21.70 21.14
C PRO A 432 -40.11 -22.66 22.33
N VAL A 433 -40.94 -23.70 22.16
CA VAL A 433 -41.18 -24.73 23.19
C VAL A 433 -40.34 -26.00 22.94
N GLY A 434 -40.07 -26.34 21.67
CA GLY A 434 -39.46 -27.62 21.27
C GLY A 434 -37.94 -27.58 21.08
N ALA A 435 -37.37 -26.40 20.86
CA ALA A 435 -35.92 -26.21 20.83
C ALA A 435 -35.35 -25.85 22.21
N LEU A 436 -34.06 -26.12 22.41
CA LEU A 436 -33.25 -25.67 23.55
C LEU A 436 -32.77 -24.21 23.40
N GLY A 437 -32.85 -23.64 22.19
CA GLY A 437 -32.40 -22.28 21.90
C GLY A 437 -32.90 -21.77 20.56
N ARG A 438 -32.72 -20.46 20.31
CA ARG A 438 -33.14 -19.78 19.06
C ARG A 438 -32.09 -19.83 17.95
N THR A 439 -30.89 -20.32 18.24
CA THR A 439 -29.76 -20.41 17.31
C THR A 439 -29.68 -21.80 16.72
N CYS A 440 -29.74 -21.89 15.39
CA CYS A 440 -29.61 -23.12 14.62
C CYS A 440 -28.20 -23.27 14.03
N ASN A 441 -27.88 -24.47 13.56
CA ASN A 441 -26.63 -24.74 12.84
C ASN A 441 -26.54 -23.87 11.57
N MET A 442 -25.50 -23.03 11.49
CA MET A 442 -25.32 -22.05 10.40
C MET A 442 -25.18 -22.68 9.00
N THR A 443 -24.83 -23.96 8.90
CA THR A 443 -24.72 -24.68 7.63
C THR A 443 -26.01 -25.44 7.30
N THR A 444 -26.53 -26.24 8.23
CA THR A 444 -27.67 -27.15 7.95
C THR A 444 -29.05 -26.57 8.26
N GLY A 445 -29.12 -25.49 9.05
CA GLY A 445 -30.39 -24.93 9.56
C GLY A 445 -31.02 -25.69 10.73
N GLN A 446 -30.43 -26.82 11.17
CA GLN A 446 -30.97 -27.63 12.25
C GLN A 446 -30.92 -26.89 13.60
N CYS A 447 -32.07 -26.72 14.23
CA CYS A 447 -32.20 -26.22 15.60
C CYS A 447 -31.82 -27.30 16.63
N PRO A 448 -31.27 -26.93 17.81
CA PRO A 448 -31.00 -27.88 18.89
C PRO A 448 -32.34 -28.28 19.54
N CYS A 449 -32.80 -29.51 19.30
CA CYS A 449 -34.09 -29.98 19.81
C CYS A 449 -33.97 -30.52 21.24
N LYS A 450 -35.08 -30.44 21.99
CA LYS A 450 -35.25 -31.14 23.27
C LYS A 450 -35.47 -32.63 23.08
N ASP A 451 -35.33 -33.39 24.16
CA ASP A 451 -35.58 -34.83 24.18
C ASP A 451 -36.99 -35.17 23.66
N GLY A 452 -37.07 -36.17 22.78
CA GLY A 452 -38.32 -36.56 22.13
C GLY A 452 -38.84 -35.61 21.04
N VAL A 453 -38.16 -34.49 20.75
CA VAL A 453 -38.54 -33.51 19.71
C VAL A 453 -37.67 -33.69 18.46
N THR A 454 -38.24 -33.48 17.28
CA THR A 454 -37.54 -33.61 15.99
C THR A 454 -38.04 -32.60 14.93
N GLY A 455 -37.46 -32.65 13.74
CA GLY A 455 -37.66 -31.70 12.64
C GLY A 455 -36.63 -30.57 12.65
N LEU A 456 -36.44 -29.92 11.50
CA LEU A 456 -35.43 -28.86 11.30
C LEU A 456 -35.57 -27.73 12.34
N THR A 457 -36.81 -27.37 12.65
CA THR A 457 -37.20 -26.31 13.59
C THR A 457 -37.63 -26.83 14.97
N CYS A 458 -37.50 -28.14 15.24
CA CYS A 458 -37.95 -28.79 16.48
C CYS A 458 -39.45 -28.60 16.77
N ASN A 459 -40.28 -28.78 15.74
CA ASN A 459 -41.70 -28.45 15.74
C ASN A 459 -42.66 -29.65 15.94
N ARG A 460 -42.14 -30.87 16.11
CA ARG A 460 -42.95 -32.11 16.27
C ARG A 460 -42.26 -33.14 17.16
N CYS A 461 -43.02 -34.04 17.77
CA CYS A 461 -42.44 -35.17 18.50
C CYS A 461 -41.83 -36.21 17.55
N ALA A 462 -40.84 -36.97 18.05
CA ALA A 462 -40.26 -38.12 17.39
C ALA A 462 -41.19 -39.34 17.40
N LYS A 463 -40.94 -40.33 16.54
CA LYS A 463 -41.68 -41.60 16.55
C LYS A 463 -41.56 -42.25 17.93
N GLY A 464 -42.68 -42.71 18.50
CA GLY A 464 -42.72 -43.25 19.88
C GLY A 464 -42.88 -42.20 20.99
N TYR A 465 -43.02 -40.92 20.66
CA TYR A 465 -43.31 -39.84 21.61
C TYR A 465 -44.64 -39.15 21.28
N GLN A 466 -45.35 -38.72 22.33
CA GLN A 466 -46.59 -37.93 22.24
C GLN A 466 -46.43 -36.55 22.88
N GLN A 467 -47.22 -35.57 22.44
CA GLN A 467 -47.13 -34.20 22.94
C GLN A 467 -47.69 -34.09 24.37
N SER A 468 -46.93 -33.42 25.24
CA SER A 468 -47.32 -33.14 26.62
C SER A 468 -47.79 -31.69 26.78
N ARG A 469 -48.46 -31.40 27.90
CA ARG A 469 -48.87 -30.02 28.28
C ARG A 469 -47.72 -29.21 28.92
N SER A 470 -46.54 -29.80 29.14
CA SER A 470 -45.40 -29.14 29.79
C SER A 470 -44.56 -28.34 28.77
N PRO A 471 -44.36 -27.03 28.95
CA PRO A 471 -43.43 -26.26 28.13
C PRO A 471 -41.96 -26.67 28.32
N ILE A 472 -41.64 -27.35 29.42
CA ILE A 472 -40.28 -27.81 29.73
C ILE A 472 -39.99 -29.09 28.95
N ALA A 473 -40.83 -30.12 29.11
CA ALA A 473 -40.73 -31.42 28.44
C ALA A 473 -41.93 -31.65 27.50
N PRO A 474 -41.93 -31.08 26.28
CA PRO A 474 -43.11 -31.03 25.41
C PRO A 474 -43.43 -32.33 24.69
N CYS A 475 -42.53 -33.31 24.70
CA CYS A 475 -42.74 -34.64 24.12
C CYS A 475 -42.32 -35.70 25.15
N VAL A 476 -43.19 -36.67 25.42
CA VAL A 476 -42.94 -37.77 26.37
C VAL A 476 -43.08 -39.12 25.65
N LYS A 477 -42.29 -40.13 26.05
CA LYS A 477 -42.40 -41.47 25.46
C LYS A 477 -43.83 -42.01 25.67
N ILE A 478 -44.36 -42.68 24.65
CA ILE A 478 -45.59 -43.46 24.77
C ILE A 478 -45.23 -44.73 25.57
N PRO A 479 -45.91 -45.04 26.70
CA PRO A 479 -45.67 -46.28 27.41
C PRO A 479 -46.02 -47.48 26.53
N GLN A 480 -45.13 -48.46 26.43
CA GLN A 480 -45.48 -49.75 25.88
C GLN A 480 -46.19 -50.55 26.97
N LEU A 481 -47.45 -50.92 26.71
CA LEU A 481 -48.17 -51.89 27.53
C LEU A 481 -47.58 -53.27 27.22
N ILE A 482 -46.79 -53.81 28.14
CA ILE A 482 -46.34 -55.20 28.10
C ILE A 482 -47.38 -56.01 28.86
N GLU A 483 -48.17 -56.80 28.14
CA GLU A 483 -49.00 -57.84 28.75
C GLU A 483 -48.08 -58.97 29.24
N ALA A 484 -48.19 -59.34 30.52
CA ALA A 484 -47.30 -60.30 31.17
C ALA A 484 -47.99 -61.67 31.33
N PRO A 485 -47.48 -62.74 30.68
CA PRO A 485 -47.92 -64.11 30.96
C PRO A 485 -47.50 -64.59 32.36
N LEU A 486 -48.14 -65.67 32.81
CA LEU A 486 -47.94 -66.23 34.15
C LEU A 486 -46.70 -67.16 34.25
N MET A 487 -46.21 -67.35 35.47
CA MET A 487 -45.06 -68.22 35.78
C MET A 487 -45.44 -69.71 35.81
N THR A 488 -44.60 -70.56 35.21
CA THR A 488 -44.35 -71.95 35.62
C THR A 488 -42.88 -72.27 35.41
N ALA A 489 -42.26 -73.02 36.31
CA ALA A 489 -40.86 -73.45 36.21
C ALA A 489 -40.79 -74.97 36.05
N ASP A 490 -39.78 -75.46 35.32
CA ASP A 490 -39.05 -76.70 35.64
C ASP A 490 -37.77 -76.80 34.79
N SER A 491 -36.86 -77.67 35.21
CA SER A 491 -35.48 -77.86 34.70
C SER A 491 -35.05 -79.33 34.91
N PRO A 492 -33.93 -79.81 34.35
CA PRO A 492 -33.28 -79.55 33.05
C PRO A 492 -32.95 -80.88 32.29
N ALA A 493 -32.25 -80.82 31.14
CA ALA A 493 -31.07 -81.66 30.77
C ALA A 493 -30.90 -81.97 29.27
N ASN A 494 -29.62 -82.15 28.87
CA ASN A 494 -29.05 -82.89 27.74
C ASN A 494 -29.49 -82.62 26.27
N THR A 495 -28.61 -81.91 25.56
CA THR A 495 -27.82 -82.40 24.40
C THR A 495 -28.40 -83.44 23.43
N ASP A 496 -28.47 -83.07 22.15
CA ASP A 496 -27.59 -83.65 21.12
C ASP A 496 -27.40 -82.64 19.95
N THR A 497 -26.64 -82.99 18.91
CA THR A 497 -25.94 -82.05 18.01
C THR A 497 -26.56 -81.83 16.61
N ASP A 498 -25.87 -80.97 15.83
CA ASP A 498 -25.87 -80.76 14.37
C ASP A 498 -26.54 -79.43 13.93
N VAL A 499 -25.83 -78.38 13.46
CA VAL A 499 -24.96 -78.24 12.25
C VAL A 499 -25.80 -78.31 10.96
N GLU A 500 -25.89 -77.33 10.05
CA GLU A 500 -25.31 -75.97 9.81
C GLU A 500 -26.26 -75.26 8.79
N TYR A 501 -26.34 -73.95 8.51
CA TYR A 501 -25.58 -72.70 8.80
C TYR A 501 -26.55 -71.64 9.41
N GLU A 502 -26.49 -70.30 9.32
CA GLU A 502 -25.64 -69.27 8.66
C GLU A 502 -25.83 -67.89 9.36
N ASP A 503 -24.97 -66.89 9.08
CA ASP A 503 -25.09 -65.44 9.43
C ASP A 503 -25.48 -65.00 10.87
N ASP A 504 -24.49 -64.91 11.77
CA ASP A 504 -24.19 -63.71 12.58
C ASP A 504 -22.90 -63.95 13.42
N GLU A 505 -21.99 -62.96 13.53
CA GLU A 505 -20.89 -63.04 14.50
C GLU A 505 -20.51 -61.66 15.10
N GLU A 506 -20.28 -61.65 16.41
CA GLU A 506 -20.02 -60.45 17.22
C GLU A 506 -18.52 -60.16 17.45
N ALA A 507 -18.23 -58.96 17.95
CA ALA A 507 -17.11 -58.73 18.88
C ALA A 507 -17.54 -57.64 19.88
N SER A 508 -18.43 -58.00 20.81
CA SER A 508 -18.08 -58.44 22.17
C SER A 508 -17.64 -57.29 23.08
N GLU A 509 -18.54 -56.89 23.99
CA GLU A 509 -18.22 -56.00 25.11
C GLU A 509 -17.67 -56.84 26.28
N GLU A 510 -16.40 -56.69 26.61
CA GLU A 510 -15.85 -57.17 27.89
C GLU A 510 -15.88 -56.04 28.93
N GLU A 511 -16.67 -56.25 30.00
CA GLU A 511 -16.49 -55.53 31.27
C GLU A 511 -15.18 -55.97 31.93
N GLY A 512 -14.39 -55.11 32.58
CA GLY A 512 -14.52 -53.67 32.72
C GLY A 512 -13.52 -53.13 33.75
N ASP A 513 -12.46 -52.47 33.29
CA ASP A 513 -11.48 -51.81 34.18
C ASP A 513 -11.96 -50.41 34.61
N GLU A 514 -11.85 -50.10 35.91
CA GLU A 514 -12.35 -48.86 36.51
C GLU A 514 -11.59 -47.60 36.04
N CYS A 515 -12.00 -47.03 34.91
CA CYS A 515 -11.69 -45.64 34.56
C CYS A 515 -12.40 -44.67 35.53
N MET A 516 -11.88 -44.54 36.76
CA MET A 516 -12.34 -43.57 37.76
C MET A 516 -12.55 -42.19 37.12
N ASP A 517 -13.70 -41.56 37.40
CA ASP A 517 -14.18 -40.37 36.68
C ASP A 517 -13.08 -39.32 36.45
N CYS A 518 -12.61 -39.23 35.20
CA CYS A 518 -11.63 -38.25 34.75
C CYS A 518 -12.25 -36.85 34.78
N GLN A 519 -12.32 -36.27 35.98
CA GLN A 519 -12.93 -34.97 36.24
C GLN A 519 -12.57 -33.97 35.15
N ARG A 520 -13.59 -33.45 34.45
CA ARG A 520 -13.44 -32.50 33.33
C ARG A 520 -12.69 -31.21 33.73
N GLU A 521 -12.49 -30.98 35.02
CA GLU A 521 -11.56 -29.99 35.58
C GLU A 521 -10.10 -30.16 35.11
N SER A 522 -9.66 -31.37 34.72
CA SER A 522 -8.33 -31.63 34.18
C SER A 522 -8.00 -30.72 32.99
N ALA A 523 -8.99 -30.43 32.14
CA ALA A 523 -8.86 -29.53 30.99
C ALA A 523 -8.80 -28.02 31.37
N HIS A 524 -9.10 -27.61 32.60
CA HIS A 524 -9.04 -26.18 32.97
C HIS A 524 -7.69 -25.78 33.59
N LEU A 525 -6.84 -25.21 32.75
CA LEU A 525 -5.51 -24.72 33.13
C LEU A 525 -5.58 -23.49 34.06
N THR A 526 -5.48 -23.69 35.37
CA THR A 526 -5.36 -22.63 36.39
C THR A 526 -3.90 -22.34 36.75
N PHE A 527 -3.62 -21.16 37.32
CA PHE A 527 -2.27 -20.82 37.80
C PHE A 527 -1.77 -21.79 38.89
N ARG A 528 -2.68 -22.32 39.73
CA ARG A 528 -2.35 -23.32 40.77
C ARG A 528 -1.95 -24.66 40.15
N LYS A 529 -2.63 -25.12 39.08
CA LYS A 529 -2.23 -26.33 38.33
C LYS A 529 -0.89 -26.13 37.59
N PHE A 530 -0.65 -24.93 37.01
CA PHE A 530 0.63 -24.57 36.38
C PHE A 530 1.82 -24.54 37.38
N CYS A 531 1.62 -24.02 38.60
CA CYS A 531 2.66 -24.04 39.62
C CYS A 531 3.01 -25.47 40.08
N LYS A 532 1.99 -26.32 40.28
CA LYS A 532 2.09 -27.69 40.83
C LYS A 532 2.74 -28.74 39.91
N ARG A 533 3.23 -28.40 38.72
CA ARG A 533 3.76 -29.37 37.74
C ARG A 533 5.08 -28.92 37.14
N ASP A 534 5.94 -29.88 36.83
CA ASP A 534 7.38 -29.63 36.64
C ASP A 534 7.67 -28.85 35.37
N PHE A 535 7.00 -29.20 34.27
CA PHE A 535 7.17 -28.53 32.97
C PHE A 535 5.83 -28.03 32.40
N ALA A 536 5.93 -27.08 31.48
CA ALA A 536 4.81 -26.63 30.66
C ALA A 536 5.32 -26.29 29.26
N THR A 537 4.91 -27.04 28.24
CA THR A 537 5.39 -26.92 26.86
C THR A 537 4.23 -26.87 25.87
N GLN A 538 4.46 -26.24 24.72
CA GLN A 538 3.62 -26.38 23.53
C GLN A 538 4.31 -27.36 22.58
N VAL A 539 3.58 -28.37 22.12
CA VAL A 539 4.13 -29.49 21.35
C VAL A 539 3.19 -29.87 20.19
N THR A 540 3.73 -30.52 19.16
CA THR A 540 2.94 -31.10 18.06
C THR A 540 3.36 -32.55 17.81
N VAL A 541 2.39 -33.45 17.75
CA VAL A 541 2.61 -34.91 17.74
C VAL A 541 2.99 -35.41 16.35
N GLN A 542 4.13 -36.11 16.25
CA GLN A 542 4.67 -36.66 15.00
C GLN A 542 4.40 -38.17 14.88
N SER A 543 5.01 -39.00 15.74
CA SER A 543 4.79 -40.47 15.82
C SER A 543 4.22 -40.88 17.18
N LYS A 544 3.71 -42.11 17.26
CA LYS A 544 3.44 -42.81 18.52
C LYS A 544 3.99 -44.23 18.42
N GLU A 545 4.56 -44.74 19.50
CA GLU A 545 5.13 -46.09 19.63
C GLU A 545 4.74 -46.67 21.00
N ALA A 546 4.56 -47.99 21.10
CA ALA A 546 4.23 -48.67 22.35
C ALA A 546 5.47 -49.36 22.95
N PHE A 547 5.62 -49.29 24.26
CA PHE A 547 6.76 -49.77 25.04
C PHE A 547 6.26 -50.37 26.36
N GLY A 548 5.77 -51.61 26.32
CA GLY A 548 5.05 -52.21 27.46
C GLY A 548 3.83 -51.38 27.84
N ASP A 549 3.62 -51.14 29.13
CA ASP A 549 2.51 -50.35 29.68
C ASP A 549 2.55 -48.84 29.34
N TRP A 550 3.50 -48.40 28.51
CA TRP A 550 3.71 -47.00 28.17
C TRP A 550 3.63 -46.76 26.66
N ILE A 551 3.09 -45.60 26.29
CA ILE A 551 3.06 -45.11 24.92
C ILE A 551 3.95 -43.87 24.83
N ARG A 552 4.95 -43.95 23.95
CA ARG A 552 5.89 -42.87 23.64
C ARG A 552 5.39 -42.09 22.44
N PHE A 553 5.10 -40.81 22.63
CA PHE A 553 4.81 -39.88 21.54
C PHE A 553 6.08 -39.09 21.20
N THR A 554 6.49 -39.14 19.94
CA THR A 554 7.55 -38.26 19.40
C THR A 554 6.92 -36.92 19.06
N VAL A 555 7.44 -35.83 19.64
CA VAL A 555 6.82 -34.49 19.54
C VAL A 555 7.82 -33.41 19.15
N LEU A 556 7.37 -32.46 18.32
CA LEU A 556 8.11 -31.24 18.00
C LEU A 556 7.75 -30.15 18.99
N VAL A 557 8.74 -29.58 19.69
CA VAL A 557 8.54 -28.59 20.76
C VAL A 557 8.50 -27.18 20.19
N GLN A 558 7.34 -26.53 20.27
CA GLN A 558 7.07 -25.22 19.65
C GLN A 558 7.29 -24.03 20.60
N ASP A 559 7.07 -24.18 21.91
CA ASP A 559 7.34 -23.15 22.93
C ASP A 559 7.51 -23.79 24.31
N VAL A 560 8.28 -23.15 25.21
CA VAL A 560 8.53 -23.63 26.58
C VAL A 560 8.12 -22.54 27.58
N PHE A 561 7.18 -22.83 28.47
CA PHE A 561 6.59 -21.89 29.43
C PHE A 561 7.01 -22.14 30.88
N LYS A 562 7.33 -23.40 31.22
CA LYS A 562 8.01 -23.77 32.47
C LYS A 562 9.01 -24.87 32.17
N TRP A 563 10.22 -24.71 32.70
CA TRP A 563 11.31 -25.66 32.59
C TRP A 563 11.25 -26.65 33.76
N GLY A 564 11.21 -27.94 33.44
CA GLY A 564 11.34 -29.03 34.40
C GLY A 564 12.76 -29.58 34.47
N ALA A 565 12.92 -30.77 35.02
CA ALA A 565 14.20 -31.47 35.10
C ALA A 565 14.69 -31.98 33.72
N SER A 566 13.76 -32.27 32.79
CA SER A 566 14.10 -32.48 31.38
C SER A 566 14.45 -31.13 30.71
N LYS A 567 15.68 -30.97 30.23
CA LYS A 567 16.21 -29.72 29.62
C LYS A 567 15.74 -29.49 28.16
N VAL A 568 14.46 -29.72 27.91
CA VAL A 568 13.78 -29.69 26.60
C VAL A 568 13.90 -28.31 25.95
N ARG A 569 14.38 -28.23 24.70
CA ARG A 569 14.58 -26.96 24.00
C ARG A 569 13.41 -26.62 23.07
N LYS A 570 13.26 -25.33 22.75
CA LYS A 570 12.37 -24.88 21.69
C LYS A 570 12.98 -25.24 20.33
N GLY A 571 12.18 -25.83 19.45
CA GLY A 571 12.59 -26.27 18.10
C GLY A 571 13.21 -27.66 18.03
N SER A 572 13.46 -28.34 19.16
CA SER A 572 13.90 -29.75 19.15
C SER A 572 12.71 -30.71 19.07
N THR A 573 12.96 -31.89 18.49
CA THR A 573 12.13 -33.07 18.72
C THR A 573 12.49 -33.68 20.08
N ASP A 574 11.49 -34.11 20.83
CA ASP A 574 11.63 -34.77 22.14
C ASP A 574 10.50 -35.79 22.33
N PHE A 575 10.45 -36.48 23.47
CA PHE A 575 9.48 -37.54 23.75
C PHE A 575 8.54 -37.18 24.91
N ILE A 576 7.27 -37.56 24.78
CA ILE A 576 6.29 -37.54 25.88
C ILE A 576 5.80 -38.96 26.12
N TRP A 577 5.89 -39.41 27.36
CA TRP A 577 5.43 -40.72 27.82
C TRP A 577 4.04 -40.61 28.44
N VAL A 578 3.16 -41.55 28.10
CA VAL A 578 1.76 -41.63 28.58
C VAL A 578 1.48 -43.08 28.97
N PRO A 579 0.91 -43.36 30.16
CA PRO A 579 0.51 -44.73 30.50
C PRO A 579 -0.55 -45.25 29.53
N GLN A 580 -0.47 -46.52 29.14
CA GLN A 580 -1.42 -47.11 28.19
C GLN A 580 -2.84 -47.16 28.77
N ALA A 581 -2.99 -47.44 30.08
CA ALA A 581 -4.28 -47.37 30.78
C ALA A 581 -4.89 -45.97 30.74
N ASP A 582 -4.11 -44.93 31.06
CA ASP A 582 -4.53 -43.52 30.97
C ASP A 582 -5.00 -43.15 29.55
N LEU A 583 -4.34 -43.66 28.50
CA LEU A 583 -4.76 -43.44 27.12
C LEU A 583 -6.03 -44.24 26.74
N ARG A 584 -6.24 -45.47 27.27
CA ARG A 584 -7.50 -46.22 27.12
C ARG A 584 -8.68 -45.42 27.70
N CYS A 585 -8.51 -44.85 28.89
CA CYS A 585 -9.48 -43.96 29.53
C CYS A 585 -9.61 -42.57 28.84
N LYS A 586 -8.82 -42.26 27.81
CA LYS A 586 -8.78 -40.97 27.06
C LYS A 586 -8.28 -39.78 27.91
N CYS A 587 -7.43 -40.03 28.91
CA CYS A 587 -6.98 -39.07 29.91
C CYS A 587 -5.44 -39.11 30.06
N PRO A 588 -4.64 -38.48 29.16
CA PRO A 588 -5.00 -37.38 28.28
C PRO A 588 -5.45 -37.76 26.86
N LEU A 589 -6.34 -36.95 26.29
CA LEU A 589 -6.80 -37.08 24.90
C LEU A 589 -5.77 -36.52 23.90
N ILE A 590 -4.81 -37.35 23.49
CA ILE A 590 -3.79 -36.99 22.49
C ILE A 590 -4.11 -37.65 21.14
N ARG A 591 -4.11 -36.85 20.06
CA ARG A 591 -4.33 -37.31 18.67
C ARG A 591 -3.09 -37.06 17.80
N MET A 592 -2.86 -37.96 16.85
CA MET A 592 -1.80 -37.85 15.84
C MET A 592 -1.92 -36.54 15.05
N LYS A 593 -0.78 -35.89 14.75
CA LYS A 593 -0.69 -34.58 14.07
C LYS A 593 -1.39 -33.42 14.81
N GLY A 594 -1.90 -33.64 16.02
CA GLY A 594 -2.48 -32.58 16.86
C GLY A 594 -1.40 -31.71 17.51
N SER A 595 -1.73 -30.43 17.73
CA SER A 595 -0.92 -29.48 18.48
C SER A 595 -1.58 -29.22 19.84
N TYR A 596 -0.78 -29.35 20.90
CA TYR A 596 -1.25 -29.35 22.29
C TYR A 596 -0.37 -28.47 23.18
N VAL A 597 -0.95 -27.94 24.24
CA VAL A 597 -0.20 -27.59 25.44
C VAL A 597 -0.21 -28.80 26.37
N VAL A 598 0.96 -29.18 26.87
CA VAL A 598 1.14 -30.19 27.90
C VAL A 598 1.74 -29.54 29.15
N VAL A 599 1.09 -29.75 30.29
CA VAL A 599 1.59 -29.35 31.62
C VAL A 599 1.57 -30.58 32.52
N GLY A 600 2.75 -31.18 32.71
CA GLY A 600 2.92 -32.50 33.31
C GLY A 600 4.15 -32.61 34.21
N SER A 601 4.44 -33.83 34.64
CA SER A 601 5.53 -34.16 35.57
C SER A 601 6.73 -34.79 34.85
N ASN A 602 7.92 -34.65 35.45
CA ASN A 602 9.11 -35.33 34.98
C ASN A 602 9.30 -36.69 35.68
N GLN A 603 9.63 -37.71 34.89
CA GLN A 603 9.86 -39.07 35.37
C GLN A 603 11.06 -39.68 34.64
N MET A 604 11.80 -40.57 35.30
CA MET A 604 12.86 -41.34 34.65
C MET A 604 12.27 -42.45 33.80
N HIS A 605 12.68 -42.48 32.52
CA HIS A 605 12.41 -43.54 31.56
C HIS A 605 13.74 -43.92 30.91
N GLY A 606 14.12 -45.21 30.96
CA GLY A 606 15.41 -45.68 30.42
C GLY A 606 16.65 -45.02 31.04
N GLY A 607 16.58 -44.59 32.32
CA GLY A 607 17.66 -43.86 33.00
C GLY A 607 17.74 -42.36 32.72
N GLN A 608 16.97 -41.84 31.74
CA GLN A 608 16.92 -40.41 31.42
C GLN A 608 15.63 -39.77 31.96
N MET A 609 15.74 -38.54 32.47
CA MET A 609 14.59 -37.75 32.91
C MET A 609 13.82 -37.19 31.68
N SER A 610 12.57 -37.61 31.50
CA SER A 610 11.73 -37.30 30.33
C SER A 610 10.39 -36.65 30.73
N MET A 611 9.62 -36.17 29.75
CA MET A 611 8.31 -35.58 29.96
C MET A 611 7.25 -36.68 30.08
N THR A 612 6.46 -36.68 31.16
CA THR A 612 5.31 -37.56 31.33
C THR A 612 3.99 -36.77 31.31
N ALA A 613 2.96 -37.32 30.68
CA ALA A 613 1.61 -36.79 30.66
C ALA A 613 0.61 -37.88 31.08
N ASP A 614 0.36 -37.95 32.39
CA ASP A 614 -0.55 -38.88 33.06
C ASP A 614 -1.99 -38.34 33.17
N ARG A 615 -2.90 -39.12 33.76
CA ARG A 615 -4.28 -38.73 34.12
C ARG A 615 -4.38 -37.45 34.95
N ASN A 616 -3.35 -37.12 35.73
CA ASN A 616 -3.32 -35.85 36.47
C ASN A 616 -2.93 -34.65 35.60
N SER A 617 -2.30 -34.86 34.44
CA SER A 617 -1.67 -33.83 33.59
C SER A 617 -2.67 -33.02 32.77
N VAL A 618 -2.37 -31.73 32.61
CA VAL A 618 -3.23 -30.81 31.86
C VAL A 618 -2.77 -30.82 30.41
N VAL A 619 -3.44 -31.62 29.58
CA VAL A 619 -3.27 -31.64 28.13
C VAL A 619 -4.48 -31.00 27.48
N VAL A 620 -4.26 -29.96 26.67
CA VAL A 620 -5.32 -29.15 26.06
C VAL A 620 -4.94 -28.75 24.64
N ASP A 621 -5.93 -28.66 23.74
CA ASP A 621 -5.71 -28.23 22.36
C ASP A 621 -4.96 -26.89 22.28
N HIS A 622 -4.11 -26.73 21.28
CA HIS A 622 -3.54 -25.44 20.91
C HIS A 622 -4.66 -24.40 20.67
N LYS A 623 -4.77 -23.43 21.58
CA LYS A 623 -5.70 -22.29 21.51
C LYS A 623 -4.97 -21.05 22.01
N GLU A 624 -5.00 -19.95 21.24
CA GLU A 624 -4.32 -18.70 21.60
C GLU A 624 -4.69 -18.17 22.99
N SER A 625 -5.94 -18.31 23.41
CA SER A 625 -6.40 -17.91 24.75
C SER A 625 -5.67 -18.65 25.88
N ILE A 626 -5.23 -19.89 25.63
CA ILE A 626 -4.45 -20.71 26.56
C ILE A 626 -2.97 -20.27 26.52
N LEU A 627 -2.40 -20.01 25.34
CA LEU A 627 -1.03 -19.48 25.21
C LEU A 627 -0.87 -18.09 25.86
N ARG A 628 -1.86 -17.20 25.69
CA ARG A 628 -1.92 -15.89 26.34
C ARG A 628 -2.07 -16.01 27.87
N ARG A 629 -2.70 -17.07 28.39
CA ARG A 629 -2.73 -17.41 29.84
C ARG A 629 -1.37 -17.94 30.31
N LEU A 630 -0.76 -18.88 29.58
CA LEU A 630 0.56 -19.44 29.89
C LEU A 630 1.66 -18.38 29.95
N LYS A 631 1.72 -17.45 28.98
CA LYS A 631 2.71 -16.36 28.99
C LYS A 631 2.53 -15.43 30.22
N LYS A 632 1.30 -15.23 30.71
CA LYS A 632 0.99 -14.54 31.98
C LYS A 632 1.27 -15.37 33.24
N PHE A 633 1.34 -16.70 33.13
CA PHE A 633 1.69 -17.59 34.24
C PHE A 633 3.22 -17.75 34.35
N ALA A 634 3.92 -17.89 33.22
CA ALA A 634 5.38 -17.94 33.13
C ALA A 634 6.05 -16.68 33.70
N SER A 635 5.58 -15.48 33.32
CA SER A 635 6.09 -14.22 33.89
C SER A 635 5.81 -14.06 35.40
N ARG A 636 4.88 -14.86 35.95
CA ARG A 636 4.56 -14.94 37.38
C ARG A 636 5.13 -16.19 38.05
N HIS A 637 5.91 -17.02 37.37
CA HIS A 637 6.34 -18.34 37.88
C HIS A 637 7.15 -18.23 39.19
N ARG A 638 7.98 -17.19 39.35
CA ARG A 638 8.68 -16.87 40.62
C ARG A 638 7.75 -16.58 41.82
N ARG A 639 6.43 -16.49 41.61
CA ARG A 639 5.39 -16.35 42.66
C ARG A 639 4.62 -17.65 42.94
N CYS A 640 5.05 -18.77 42.38
CA CYS A 640 4.62 -20.08 42.84
C CYS A 640 5.23 -20.31 44.24
N LYS A 641 4.42 -20.10 45.28
CA LYS A 641 4.71 -20.69 46.59
C LYS A 641 4.53 -22.21 46.48
N ASN A 642 5.36 -22.96 47.20
CA ASN A 642 5.18 -24.40 47.42
C ASN A 642 3.84 -24.66 48.13
#